data_AF-A0A3D5M8H7-F1
#
_entry.id   AF-A0A3D5M8H7-F1
#
_cell.length_a   1.000
_cell.length_b   1.000
_cell.length_c   1.000
_cell.angle_alpha   90.00
_cell.angle_beta   90.00
_cell.angle_gamma   90.00
#
_symmetry.space_group_name_H-M   'P 1'
#
loop_
_entity.id
_entity.type
_entity.pdbx_description
1 polymer ?
#
loop_
_entity_poly.entity_id
_entity_poly.type
_entity_poly.pdbx_seq_one_letter_code
_entity_poly.pdbx_strand_id
1 'polypeptide(L)'
;MAFRAILLAVRRPARESELAAMVEVSTKELEDSLITAIQLTDPENPRRHYYNPELIRRTVELAEEKMEILRPGKLLTWSRARTTFFILLLLLGPAVAGQWLRPDLVRNFIDRNVFLEDKPWPRSYDLVVLSPVENEMILAKGTSLVVEVRKDRGGNARGFLEVKFPESDGRRAINEEISLDRKGNEGFRHVFQNMQRDIEFRVRCGDFTSNWYVVQVKSRPRIEEMELYYEFPEYTGLFSDLENPSVRSGHVKAPMGTSIRFRGRSSLPIQSVIRVESRPSGDGEELIRGDVKLLDGNIVEGEFIAQADARWWFEMTSTEGFQNETPITWRIAVIPDRAPEVLIEQPGQNIEVTPRALLDVAVLLRDDYAVQSGTLIFEPELNDQESVDARVIELQDLMVDPEEPRNSKQSLSIDLDQWDLEPGQRWKYRAEAKDALDQIGVSRTWILSVLSEEELERVTQDELTLLRERLEETLTVQRAVRRELEDLSEALGKGEKPEELAPLARQARTGQDRVSTRIEDAAERLETITSRLMRNRMSAAEELSWIQGLASNLDKISSETMAPVRQNLDELAQKTSKGEVDQEDAEDAIFEVQRVESQLGDVVSDLQEWGDMRTMIRKVEELIKTERELEERVQERVRESLGGEAAPGGDDR
;
A
#
# COMPACT_ATOMS: atom_id res chain seq x y z
N MET A 1 14.39 -60.60 -59.36
CA MET A 1 14.64 -60.85 -60.79
C MET A 1 15.14 -62.28 -61.07
N ALA A 2 16.17 -62.77 -60.38
CA ALA A 2 16.71 -64.13 -60.60
C ALA A 2 15.69 -65.28 -60.37
N PHE A 3 14.88 -65.20 -59.31
CA PHE A 3 13.91 -66.26 -58.98
C PHE A 3 12.78 -66.40 -60.01
N ARG A 4 12.31 -65.27 -60.57
CA ARG A 4 11.25 -65.23 -61.59
C ARG A 4 11.75 -65.78 -62.94
N ALA A 5 13.02 -65.55 -63.27
CA ALA A 5 13.67 -66.08 -64.47
C ALA A 5 13.86 -67.61 -64.39
N ILE A 6 14.23 -68.14 -63.22
CA ILE A 6 14.37 -69.58 -62.98
C ILE A 6 13.00 -70.28 -63.08
N LEU A 7 11.95 -69.69 -62.48
CA LEU A 7 10.60 -70.26 -62.48
C LEU A 7 9.93 -70.20 -63.87
N LEU A 8 10.25 -69.18 -64.68
CA LEU A 8 9.81 -69.08 -66.08
C LEU A 8 10.58 -70.03 -67.01
N ALA A 9 11.86 -70.29 -66.75
CA ALA A 9 12.67 -71.24 -67.52
C ALA A 9 12.22 -72.70 -67.33
N VAL A 10 11.75 -73.06 -66.13
CA VAL A 10 11.22 -74.41 -65.82
C VAL A 10 9.83 -74.65 -66.43
N ARG A 11 9.11 -73.60 -66.83
CA ARG A 11 7.71 -73.69 -67.29
C ARG A 11 7.51 -73.71 -68.80
N ARG A 12 8.58 -73.56 -69.60
CA ARG A 12 8.51 -73.73 -71.06
C ARG A 12 8.68 -75.21 -71.41
N PRO A 13 7.67 -75.89 -71.98
CA PRO A 13 7.88 -77.23 -72.51
C PRO A 13 8.92 -77.16 -73.63
N ALA A 14 9.95 -78.00 -73.54
CA ALA A 14 10.93 -78.14 -74.61
C ALA A 14 10.22 -78.64 -75.88
N ARG A 15 10.57 -78.08 -77.04
CA ARG A 15 10.02 -78.56 -78.33
C ARG A 15 10.58 -79.96 -78.62
N GLU A 16 9.84 -80.79 -79.36
CA GLU A 16 10.26 -82.16 -79.68
C GLU A 16 11.62 -82.20 -80.39
N SER A 17 11.92 -81.19 -81.23
CA SER A 17 13.23 -81.01 -81.86
C SER A 17 14.36 -80.63 -80.88
N GLU A 18 14.07 -79.89 -79.82
CA GLU A 18 15.05 -79.57 -78.77
C GLU A 18 15.35 -80.79 -77.90
N LEU A 19 14.32 -81.61 -77.61
CA LEU A 19 14.49 -82.89 -76.92
C LEU A 19 15.30 -83.88 -77.78
N ALA A 20 15.01 -83.96 -79.07
CA ALA A 20 15.79 -84.76 -80.02
C ALA A 20 17.26 -84.33 -80.04
N ALA A 21 17.53 -83.02 -80.11
CA ALA A 21 18.88 -82.46 -80.03
C ALA A 21 19.58 -82.83 -78.72
N MET A 22 18.89 -82.76 -77.57
CA MET A 22 19.46 -83.16 -76.29
C MET A 22 19.82 -84.65 -76.25
N VAL A 23 19.00 -85.51 -76.84
CA VAL A 23 19.27 -86.95 -76.93
C VAL A 23 20.49 -87.23 -77.81
N GLU A 24 20.62 -86.57 -78.96
CA GLU A 24 21.77 -86.70 -79.86
C GLU A 24 23.08 -86.15 -79.28
N VAL A 25 23.03 -85.00 -78.60
CA VAL A 25 24.22 -84.46 -77.91
C VAL A 25 24.73 -85.42 -76.84
N SER A 26 23.82 -86.13 -76.16
CA SER A 26 24.20 -87.13 -75.18
C SER A 26 24.70 -88.44 -75.78
N THR A 27 24.41 -88.72 -77.07
CA THR A 27 24.71 -89.99 -77.72
C THR A 27 25.22 -89.78 -79.16
N LYS A 28 26.53 -89.88 -79.36
CA LYS A 28 27.17 -89.70 -80.67
C LYS A 28 26.78 -90.74 -81.74
N GLU A 29 26.02 -91.78 -81.37
CA GLU A 29 25.65 -92.91 -82.25
C GLU A 29 24.51 -92.57 -83.23
N LEU A 30 23.73 -91.51 -82.96
CA LEU A 30 22.56 -91.15 -83.76
C LEU A 30 22.88 -90.34 -85.02
N GLU A 31 24.08 -89.73 -85.13
CA GLU A 31 24.55 -88.99 -86.32
C GLU A 31 23.48 -88.08 -86.97
N ASP A 32 22.82 -87.24 -86.18
CA ASP A 32 21.76 -86.30 -86.59
C ASP A 32 20.53 -86.94 -87.27
N SER A 33 20.38 -88.27 -87.22
CA SER A 33 19.26 -88.97 -87.86
C SER A 33 17.92 -88.74 -87.16
N LEU A 34 17.91 -88.60 -85.83
CA LEU A 34 16.69 -88.44 -85.04
C LEU A 34 16.17 -87.01 -85.14
N ILE A 35 17.05 -86.00 -85.04
CA ILE A 35 16.67 -84.60 -85.22
C ILE A 35 16.18 -84.35 -86.64
N THR A 36 16.85 -84.95 -87.64
CA THR A 36 16.46 -84.80 -89.04
C THR A 36 15.12 -85.48 -89.31
N ALA A 37 14.87 -86.68 -88.77
CA ALA A 37 13.59 -87.37 -88.90
C ALA A 37 12.44 -86.54 -88.28
N ILE A 38 12.63 -85.96 -87.10
CA ILE A 38 11.61 -85.13 -86.44
C ILE A 38 11.38 -83.83 -87.21
N GLN A 39 12.44 -83.14 -87.64
CA GLN A 39 12.32 -81.91 -88.42
C GLN A 39 11.66 -82.12 -89.79
N LEU A 40 11.92 -83.26 -90.45
CA LEU A 40 11.30 -83.59 -91.75
C LEU A 40 9.85 -84.06 -91.62
N THR A 41 9.47 -84.62 -90.47
CA THR A 41 8.11 -85.10 -90.20
C THR A 41 7.22 -84.03 -89.55
N ASP A 42 7.82 -82.95 -89.04
CA ASP A 42 7.13 -81.83 -88.40
C ASP A 42 6.05 -81.23 -89.33
N PRO A 43 4.76 -81.23 -88.91
CA PRO A 43 3.67 -80.62 -89.66
C PRO A 43 3.88 -79.14 -89.97
N GLU A 44 4.64 -78.42 -89.15
CA GLU A 44 4.89 -76.98 -89.31
C GLU A 44 6.08 -76.67 -90.24
N ASN A 45 6.79 -77.67 -90.76
CA ASN A 45 7.93 -77.43 -91.65
C ASN A 45 7.47 -77.01 -93.07
N PRO A 46 7.71 -75.76 -93.51
CA PRO A 46 7.23 -75.26 -94.80
C PRO A 46 7.84 -75.99 -96.00
N ARG A 47 8.96 -76.70 -95.82
CA ARG A 47 9.66 -77.41 -96.90
C ARG A 47 9.20 -78.86 -97.09
N ARG A 48 8.30 -79.37 -96.24
CA ARG A 48 7.84 -80.77 -96.25
C ARG A 48 7.32 -81.24 -97.62
N HIS A 49 6.69 -80.34 -98.38
CA HIS A 49 6.13 -80.63 -99.71
C HIS A 49 7.18 -80.76 -100.84
N TYR A 50 8.44 -80.37 -100.60
CA TYR A 50 9.52 -80.41 -101.60
C TYR A 50 10.37 -81.68 -101.54
N TYR A 51 10.13 -82.55 -100.55
CA TYR A 51 10.91 -83.76 -100.35
C TYR A 51 10.13 -84.99 -100.85
N ASN A 52 10.85 -85.97 -101.40
CA ASN A 52 10.25 -87.23 -101.82
C ASN A 52 9.74 -87.98 -100.56
N PRO A 53 8.44 -88.35 -100.49
CA PRO A 53 7.89 -89.06 -99.33
C PRO A 53 8.58 -90.39 -99.03
N GLU A 54 9.16 -91.06 -100.03
CA GLU A 54 9.94 -92.29 -99.84
C GLU A 54 11.26 -92.04 -99.08
N LEU A 55 11.91 -90.89 -99.32
CA LEU A 55 13.15 -90.52 -98.62
C LEU A 55 12.87 -90.18 -97.15
N ILE A 56 11.78 -89.45 -96.86
CA ILE A 56 11.36 -89.15 -95.48
C ILE A 56 11.09 -90.46 -94.74
N ARG A 57 10.33 -91.38 -95.36
CA ARG A 57 10.05 -92.69 -94.77
C ARG A 57 11.35 -93.45 -94.47
N ARG A 58 12.32 -93.42 -95.38
CA ARG A 58 13.60 -94.12 -95.16
C ARG A 58 14.46 -93.46 -94.07
N THR A 59 14.43 -92.13 -93.92
CA THR A 59 15.11 -91.46 -92.80
C THR A 59 14.47 -91.74 -91.45
N VAL A 60 13.14 -91.89 -91.42
CA VAL A 60 12.42 -92.31 -90.20
C VAL A 60 12.77 -93.76 -89.85
N GLU A 61 12.73 -94.67 -90.82
CA GLU A 61 13.13 -96.08 -90.61
C GLU A 61 14.59 -96.20 -90.12
N LEU A 62 15.52 -95.40 -90.68
CA LEU A 62 16.92 -95.35 -90.23
C LEU A 62 17.06 -94.79 -88.80
N ALA A 63 16.27 -93.78 -88.45
CA ALA A 63 16.26 -93.22 -87.10
C ALA A 63 15.66 -94.22 -86.09
N GLU A 64 14.61 -94.96 -86.46
CA GLU A 64 13.99 -96.00 -85.63
C GLU A 64 14.95 -97.17 -85.37
N GLU A 65 15.64 -97.66 -86.41
CA GLU A 65 16.63 -98.74 -86.28
C GLU A 65 17.80 -98.34 -85.37
N LYS A 66 18.30 -97.11 -85.51
CA LYS A 66 19.34 -96.57 -84.62
C LYS A 66 18.84 -96.33 -83.19
N MET A 67 17.55 -96.02 -83.02
CA MET A 67 16.92 -95.81 -81.70
C MET A 67 16.69 -97.12 -80.93
N GLU A 68 16.42 -98.25 -81.59
CA GLU A 68 16.25 -99.55 -80.91
C GLU A 68 17.49 -100.00 -80.13
N ILE A 69 18.68 -99.55 -80.54
CA ILE A 69 19.95 -99.88 -79.90
C ILE A 69 20.13 -99.11 -78.57
N LEU A 70 19.40 -98.01 -78.38
CA LEU A 70 19.58 -97.12 -77.24
C LEU A 70 18.72 -97.52 -76.02
N ARG A 71 19.38 -97.61 -74.86
CA ARG A 71 18.71 -97.82 -73.57
C ARG A 71 18.37 -96.47 -72.92
N PRO A 72 17.09 -96.18 -72.61
CA PRO A 72 16.67 -94.88 -72.06
C PRO A 72 17.38 -94.48 -70.75
N GLY A 73 17.79 -95.47 -69.94
CA GLY A 73 18.37 -95.25 -68.61
C GLY A 73 19.76 -94.60 -68.58
N LYS A 74 20.47 -94.47 -69.71
CA LYS A 74 21.78 -93.80 -69.77
C LYS A 74 21.71 -92.30 -70.10
N LEU A 75 20.54 -91.79 -70.49
CA LEU A 75 20.38 -90.42 -71.00
C LEU A 75 20.20 -89.37 -69.89
N LEU A 76 19.75 -89.76 -68.69
CA LEU A 76 19.58 -88.86 -67.53
C LEU A 76 20.53 -89.19 -66.38
N THR A 77 21.54 -88.34 -66.15
CA THR A 77 22.44 -88.45 -65.00
C THR A 77 21.86 -87.69 -63.78
N TRP A 78 21.53 -88.41 -62.71
CA TRP A 78 20.92 -87.84 -61.49
C TRP A 78 21.90 -87.16 -60.52
N SER A 79 23.18 -87.06 -60.86
CA SER A 79 24.21 -86.55 -59.94
C SER A 79 23.95 -85.10 -59.52
N ARG A 80 23.59 -84.22 -60.48
CA ARG A 80 23.31 -82.80 -60.20
C ARG A 80 22.07 -82.61 -59.35
N ALA A 81 21.03 -83.41 -59.56
CA ALA A 81 19.78 -83.38 -58.79
C ALA A 81 20.02 -83.79 -57.32
N ARG A 82 20.88 -84.77 -57.07
CA ARG A 82 21.25 -85.17 -55.71
C ARG A 82 22.01 -84.07 -54.98
N THR A 83 22.98 -83.41 -55.62
CA THR A 83 23.73 -82.31 -54.97
C THR A 83 22.82 -81.14 -54.62
N THR A 84 21.90 -80.76 -55.51
CA THR A 84 20.92 -79.70 -55.21
C THR A 84 19.98 -80.10 -54.09
N PHE A 85 19.54 -81.37 -54.05
CA PHE A 85 18.72 -81.89 -52.97
C PHE A 85 19.43 -81.82 -51.61
N PHE A 86 20.73 -82.18 -51.53
CA PHE A 86 21.49 -82.09 -50.28
C PHE A 86 21.73 -80.66 -49.81
N ILE A 87 22.01 -79.73 -50.73
CA ILE A 87 22.16 -78.30 -50.39
C ILE A 87 20.84 -77.74 -49.86
N LEU A 88 19.72 -78.12 -50.48
CA LEU A 88 18.39 -77.72 -50.03
C LEU A 88 18.09 -78.28 -48.63
N LEU A 89 18.42 -79.54 -48.37
CA LEU A 89 18.25 -80.17 -47.06
C LEU A 89 19.10 -79.49 -45.97
N LEU A 90 20.36 -79.15 -46.29
CA LEU A 90 21.27 -78.45 -45.37
C LEU A 90 20.72 -77.06 -44.98
N LEU A 91 20.10 -76.35 -45.92
CA LEU A 91 19.47 -75.04 -45.67
C LEU A 91 18.13 -75.16 -44.94
N LEU A 92 17.38 -76.24 -45.16
CA LEU A 92 16.08 -76.44 -44.51
C LEU A 92 16.21 -76.76 -43.01
N GLY A 93 17.26 -77.49 -42.61
CA GLY A 93 17.47 -77.93 -41.22
C GLY A 93 17.50 -76.78 -40.19
N PRO A 94 18.35 -75.75 -40.36
CA PRO A 94 18.38 -74.58 -39.48
C PRO A 94 17.07 -73.79 -39.46
N ALA A 95 16.36 -73.72 -40.59
CA ALA A 95 15.08 -73.02 -40.68
C ALA A 95 13.99 -73.72 -39.84
N VAL A 96 13.92 -75.06 -39.89
CA VAL A 96 13.00 -75.86 -39.08
C VAL A 96 13.37 -75.80 -37.59
N ALA A 97 14.67 -75.85 -37.26
CA ALA A 97 15.12 -75.68 -35.88
C ALA A 97 14.78 -74.29 -35.33
N GLY A 98 14.95 -73.23 -36.13
CA GLY A 98 14.59 -71.86 -35.78
C GLY A 98 13.10 -71.70 -35.46
N GLN A 99 12.23 -72.38 -36.20
CA GLN A 99 10.78 -72.40 -35.95
C GLN A 99 10.44 -72.96 -34.57
N TRP A 100 11.19 -73.96 -34.10
CA TRP A 100 10.94 -74.61 -32.81
C TRP A 100 11.44 -73.79 -31.61
N LEU A 101 12.59 -73.11 -31.74
CA LEU A 101 13.16 -72.32 -30.64
C LEU A 101 12.54 -70.92 -30.50
N ARG A 102 12.19 -70.26 -31.60
CA ARG A 102 11.70 -68.86 -31.62
C ARG A 102 10.64 -68.70 -32.72
N PRO A 103 9.42 -69.26 -32.54
CA PRO A 103 8.37 -69.20 -33.56
C PRO A 103 8.00 -67.76 -33.97
N ASP A 104 8.06 -66.81 -33.04
CA ASP A 104 7.73 -65.41 -33.30
C ASP A 104 8.72 -64.71 -34.25
N LEU A 105 10.01 -65.05 -34.17
CA LEU A 105 11.04 -64.45 -35.03
C LEU A 105 10.94 -64.97 -36.46
N VAL A 106 10.66 -66.27 -36.62
CA VAL A 106 10.49 -66.89 -37.94
C VAL A 106 9.21 -66.38 -38.60
N ARG A 107 8.11 -66.22 -37.85
CA ARG A 107 6.87 -65.62 -38.36
C ARG A 107 7.09 -64.18 -38.81
N ASN A 108 7.72 -63.33 -37.99
CA ASN A 108 8.05 -61.96 -38.38
C ASN A 108 9.01 -61.90 -39.60
N PHE A 109 9.95 -62.85 -39.70
CA PHE A 109 10.83 -62.95 -40.86
C PHE A 109 10.07 -63.32 -42.15
N ILE A 110 9.13 -64.25 -42.08
CA ILE A 110 8.28 -64.65 -43.22
C ILE A 110 7.35 -63.50 -43.61
N ASP A 111 6.64 -62.91 -42.65
CA ASP A 111 5.72 -61.79 -42.87
C ASP A 111 6.45 -60.63 -43.57
N ARG A 112 7.67 -60.31 -43.12
CA ARG A 112 8.44 -59.19 -43.69
C ARG A 112 9.16 -59.49 -44.99
N ASN A 113 9.80 -60.66 -45.14
CA ASN A 113 10.66 -60.93 -46.32
C ASN A 113 9.95 -61.72 -47.42
N VAL A 114 8.92 -62.49 -47.08
CA VAL A 114 8.14 -63.29 -48.05
C VAL A 114 6.83 -62.59 -48.39
N PHE A 115 6.11 -62.08 -47.39
CA PHE A 115 4.85 -61.34 -47.60
C PHE A 115 5.04 -59.82 -47.74
N LEU A 116 6.27 -59.31 -47.51
CA LEU A 116 6.58 -57.87 -47.58
C LEU A 116 5.71 -56.99 -46.68
N GLU A 117 5.21 -57.54 -45.57
CA GLU A 117 4.48 -56.79 -44.56
C GLU A 117 5.43 -55.92 -43.72
N ASP A 118 5.03 -54.68 -43.46
CA ASP A 118 5.81 -53.72 -42.69
C ASP A 118 5.58 -53.90 -41.18
N LYS A 119 6.03 -55.04 -40.65
CA LYS A 119 5.99 -55.35 -39.21
C LYS A 119 7.33 -55.00 -38.54
N PRO A 120 7.33 -54.25 -37.42
CA PRO A 120 8.56 -53.96 -36.67
C PRO A 120 9.11 -55.24 -36.04
N TRP A 121 10.43 -55.34 -35.91
CA TRP A 121 11.05 -56.41 -35.13
C TRP A 121 10.56 -56.35 -33.67
N PRO A 122 10.38 -57.49 -33.00
CA PRO A 122 9.86 -57.53 -31.64
C PRO A 122 10.84 -56.82 -30.70
N ARG A 123 10.34 -55.81 -29.99
CA ARG A 123 11.11 -55.01 -29.02
C ARG A 123 11.14 -55.70 -27.66
N SER A 124 12.23 -55.50 -26.93
CA SER A 124 12.42 -56.01 -25.57
C SER A 124 11.72 -55.14 -24.54
N TYR A 125 11.58 -53.84 -24.82
CA TYR A 125 10.92 -52.85 -23.97
C TYR A 125 9.67 -52.28 -24.65
N ASP A 126 8.59 -52.15 -23.87
CA ASP A 126 7.34 -51.49 -24.26
C ASP A 126 6.89 -50.58 -23.11
N LEU A 127 6.77 -49.28 -23.40
CA LEU A 127 6.49 -48.22 -22.44
C LEU A 127 5.33 -47.37 -22.96
N VAL A 128 4.47 -46.92 -22.04
CA VAL A 128 3.38 -45.99 -22.33
C VAL A 128 3.56 -44.74 -21.49
N VAL A 129 3.69 -43.59 -22.14
CA VAL A 129 3.68 -42.28 -21.44
C VAL A 129 2.23 -42.00 -21.02
N LEU A 130 1.99 -41.94 -19.71
CA LEU A 130 0.66 -41.66 -19.13
C LEU A 130 0.40 -40.16 -19.03
N SER A 131 1.45 -39.36 -18.82
CA SER A 131 1.37 -37.90 -18.73
C SER A 131 2.66 -37.30 -19.31
N PRO A 132 2.56 -36.36 -20.27
CA PRO A 132 1.35 -35.83 -20.91
C PRO A 132 0.72 -36.85 -21.90
N VAL A 133 -0.61 -36.81 -22.04
CA VAL A 133 -1.38 -37.67 -22.96
C VAL A 133 -1.24 -37.18 -24.41
N GLU A 134 -1.15 -35.86 -24.59
CA GLU A 134 -1.01 -35.21 -25.89
C GLU A 134 0.46 -34.94 -26.21
N ASN A 135 0.82 -34.97 -27.49
CA ASN A 135 2.18 -34.68 -27.96
C ASN A 135 2.49 -33.17 -27.91
N GLU A 136 1.48 -32.30 -27.89
CA GLU A 136 1.64 -30.86 -27.75
C GLU A 136 0.88 -30.40 -26.52
N MET A 137 1.54 -29.66 -25.63
CA MET A 137 0.93 -29.17 -24.40
C MET A 137 1.36 -27.73 -24.15
N ILE A 138 0.41 -26.88 -23.75
CA ILE A 138 0.70 -25.51 -23.34
C ILE A 138 0.60 -25.44 -21.82
N LEU A 139 1.67 -24.98 -21.18
CA LEU A 139 1.74 -24.77 -19.74
C LEU A 139 2.03 -23.30 -19.43
N ALA A 140 1.57 -22.83 -18.27
CA ALA A 140 1.95 -21.52 -17.78
C ALA A 140 3.37 -21.55 -17.17
N LYS A 141 4.14 -20.47 -17.33
CA LYS A 141 5.41 -20.27 -16.64
C LYS A 141 5.24 -20.45 -15.13
N GLY A 142 6.17 -21.16 -14.50
CA GLY A 142 6.14 -21.49 -13.07
C GLY A 142 5.45 -22.79 -12.71
N THR A 143 4.67 -23.37 -13.63
CA THR A 143 3.95 -24.64 -13.39
C THR A 143 4.93 -25.82 -13.38
N SER A 144 4.62 -26.87 -12.62
CA SER A 144 5.42 -28.11 -12.63
C SER A 144 4.87 -29.10 -13.65
N LEU A 145 5.73 -29.62 -14.52
CA LEU A 145 5.36 -30.68 -15.47
C LEU A 145 5.70 -32.04 -14.87
N VAL A 146 4.71 -32.92 -14.76
CA VAL A 146 4.89 -34.31 -14.31
C VAL A 146 4.91 -35.22 -15.53
N VAL A 147 6.06 -35.83 -15.78
CA VAL A 147 6.22 -36.89 -16.77
C VAL A 147 6.08 -38.23 -16.07
N GLU A 148 5.06 -39.00 -16.44
CA GLU A 148 4.80 -40.32 -15.90
C GLU A 148 4.78 -41.35 -17.02
N VAL A 149 5.56 -42.42 -16.86
CA VAL A 149 5.73 -43.47 -17.87
C VAL A 149 5.47 -44.81 -17.21
N ARG A 150 4.54 -45.57 -17.74
CA ARG A 150 4.25 -46.95 -17.32
C ARG A 150 5.04 -47.94 -18.18
N LYS A 151 5.53 -49.01 -17.54
CA LYS A 151 6.26 -50.08 -18.21
C LYS A 151 5.39 -51.31 -18.36
N ASP A 152 4.97 -51.59 -19.59
CA ASP A 152 4.11 -52.73 -19.93
C ASP A 152 4.96 -53.99 -20.21
N ARG A 153 6.16 -53.84 -20.78
CA ARG A 153 7.12 -54.94 -21.01
C ARG A 153 8.56 -54.46 -20.89
N GLY A 154 9.45 -55.23 -20.26
CA GLY A 154 10.89 -54.94 -20.25
C GLY A 154 11.64 -55.33 -18.97
N GLY A 155 12.97 -55.28 -19.02
CA GLY A 155 13.87 -55.61 -17.90
C GLY A 155 14.15 -54.44 -16.94
N ASN A 156 15.34 -54.46 -16.33
CA ASN A 156 15.81 -53.47 -15.35
C ASN A 156 16.66 -52.34 -15.97
N ALA A 157 16.45 -51.98 -17.24
CA ALA A 157 17.14 -50.84 -17.85
C ALA A 157 16.83 -49.51 -17.12
N ARG A 158 17.73 -48.54 -17.25
CA ARG A 158 17.48 -47.16 -16.84
C ARG A 158 16.69 -46.45 -17.96
N GLY A 159 15.70 -45.67 -17.57
CA GLY A 159 15.00 -44.76 -18.48
C GLY A 159 15.70 -43.40 -18.49
N PHE A 160 15.75 -42.78 -19.66
CA PHE A 160 16.30 -41.45 -19.88
C PHE A 160 15.25 -40.58 -20.58
N LEU A 161 15.19 -39.32 -20.20
CA LEU A 161 14.51 -38.25 -20.90
C LEU A 161 15.55 -37.50 -21.73
N GLU A 162 15.41 -37.55 -23.04
CA GLU A 162 16.15 -36.64 -23.90
C GLU A 162 15.34 -35.36 -24.04
N VAL A 163 15.82 -34.29 -23.42
CA VAL A 163 15.19 -32.97 -23.42
C VAL A 163 15.99 -32.05 -24.33
N LYS A 164 15.31 -31.45 -25.30
CA LYS A 164 15.83 -30.38 -26.13
C LYS A 164 15.20 -29.09 -25.68
N PHE A 165 16.06 -28.11 -25.38
CA PHE A 165 15.65 -26.74 -25.22
C PHE A 165 15.79 -26.06 -26.58
N PRO A 166 14.68 -25.70 -27.26
CA PRO A 166 14.75 -24.96 -28.52
C PRO A 166 15.44 -23.61 -28.31
N GLU A 167 16.03 -23.07 -29.38
CA GLU A 167 16.67 -21.77 -29.35
C GLU A 167 15.62 -20.69 -29.08
N SER A 168 15.78 -19.99 -27.94
CA SER A 168 14.85 -18.96 -27.49
C SER A 168 15.62 -17.89 -26.72
N ASP A 169 15.36 -16.63 -27.08
CA ASP A 169 15.82 -15.42 -26.37
C ASP A 169 17.32 -15.42 -26.01
N GLY A 170 18.19 -15.41 -27.04
CA GLY A 170 19.65 -15.25 -26.88
C GLY A 170 20.41 -16.47 -26.34
N ARG A 171 19.74 -17.60 -26.11
CA ARG A 171 20.35 -18.85 -25.62
C ARG A 171 20.34 -19.93 -26.71
N ARG A 172 21.50 -20.54 -26.94
CA ARG A 172 21.68 -21.64 -27.91
C ARG A 172 20.84 -22.85 -27.51
N ALA A 173 20.44 -23.64 -28.50
CA ALA A 173 19.80 -24.93 -28.26
C ALA A 173 20.72 -25.86 -27.46
N ILE A 174 20.17 -26.47 -26.41
CA ILE A 174 20.88 -27.41 -25.53
C ILE A 174 20.10 -28.71 -25.52
N ASN A 175 20.81 -29.82 -25.67
CA ASN A 175 20.27 -31.15 -25.49
C ASN A 175 20.78 -31.67 -24.15
N GLU A 176 19.85 -32.04 -23.26
CA GLU A 176 20.16 -32.62 -21.96
C GLU A 176 19.56 -34.02 -21.88
N GLU A 177 20.30 -34.93 -21.25
CA GLU A 177 19.80 -36.27 -20.96
C GLU A 177 19.58 -36.39 -19.45
N ILE A 178 18.32 -36.54 -19.05
CA ILE A 178 17.91 -36.59 -17.65
C ILE A 178 17.52 -38.02 -17.31
N SER A 179 18.12 -38.60 -16.27
CA SER A 179 17.73 -39.92 -15.78
C SER A 179 16.34 -39.88 -15.15
N LEU A 180 15.48 -40.80 -15.55
CA LEU A 180 14.15 -40.96 -14.95
C LEU A 180 14.22 -41.67 -13.60
N ASP A 181 13.49 -41.17 -12.60
CA ASP A 181 13.38 -41.82 -11.31
C ASP A 181 12.44 -43.03 -11.38
N ARG A 182 12.80 -44.11 -10.69
CA ARG A 182 12.01 -45.34 -10.69
C ARG A 182 10.82 -45.22 -9.74
N LYS A 183 9.61 -45.43 -10.24
CA LYS A 183 8.38 -45.57 -9.46
C LYS A 183 8.08 -47.05 -9.29
N GLY A 184 8.85 -47.72 -8.43
CA GLY A 184 8.74 -49.18 -8.21
C GLY A 184 9.17 -50.00 -9.45
N ASN A 185 8.49 -51.13 -9.68
CA ASN A 185 8.72 -52.00 -10.84
C ASN A 185 7.86 -51.66 -12.07
N GLU A 186 6.85 -50.80 -11.90
CA GLU A 186 5.76 -50.59 -12.86
C GLU A 186 5.93 -49.32 -13.71
N GLY A 187 6.93 -48.48 -13.42
CA GLY A 187 7.13 -47.27 -14.21
C GLY A 187 8.24 -46.34 -13.75
N PHE A 188 8.24 -45.17 -14.39
CA PHE A 188 9.16 -44.07 -14.19
C PHE A 188 8.40 -42.76 -13.98
N ARG A 189 8.94 -41.87 -13.15
CA ARG A 189 8.37 -40.54 -12.92
C ARG A 189 9.48 -39.51 -12.89
N HIS A 190 9.23 -38.35 -13.48
CA HIS A 190 10.08 -37.18 -13.32
C HIS A 190 9.22 -35.91 -13.23
N VAL A 191 9.65 -34.97 -12.40
CA VAL A 191 8.92 -33.71 -12.18
C VAL A 191 9.85 -32.56 -12.54
N PHE A 192 9.54 -31.84 -13.62
CA PHE A 192 10.18 -30.57 -13.90
C PHE A 192 9.50 -29.52 -13.04
N GLN A 193 10.22 -29.02 -12.03
CA GLN A 193 9.74 -27.93 -11.20
C GLN A 193 9.94 -26.59 -11.91
N ASN A 194 8.98 -25.68 -11.75
CA ASN A 194 9.11 -24.28 -12.18
C ASN A 194 9.49 -24.15 -13.68
N MET A 195 8.62 -24.60 -14.58
CA MET A 195 8.84 -24.49 -16.03
C MET A 195 8.97 -23.02 -16.46
N GLN A 196 10.12 -22.63 -17.01
CA GLN A 196 10.39 -21.23 -17.41
C GLN A 196 10.51 -21.03 -18.93
N ARG A 197 10.81 -22.10 -19.66
CA ARG A 197 11.09 -22.10 -21.09
C ARG A 197 10.46 -23.30 -21.75
N ASP A 198 10.18 -23.16 -23.04
CA ASP A 198 9.69 -24.22 -23.90
C ASP A 198 10.68 -25.39 -23.90
N ILE A 199 10.14 -26.61 -23.92
CA ILE A 199 10.95 -27.84 -23.98
C ILE A 199 10.34 -28.81 -24.99
N GLU A 200 11.19 -29.55 -25.68
CA GLU A 200 10.80 -30.74 -26.41
C GLU A 200 11.45 -31.94 -25.73
N PHE A 201 10.70 -32.97 -25.38
CA PHE A 201 11.30 -34.14 -24.75
C PHE A 201 10.81 -35.44 -25.38
N ARG A 202 11.64 -36.48 -25.28
CA ARG A 202 11.25 -37.86 -25.59
C ARG A 202 11.80 -38.81 -24.54
N VAL A 203 11.08 -39.90 -24.33
CA VAL A 203 11.46 -40.96 -23.40
C VAL A 203 12.21 -42.06 -24.14
N ARG A 204 13.39 -42.42 -23.62
CA ARG A 204 14.24 -43.50 -24.13
C ARG A 204 14.51 -44.53 -23.04
N CYS A 205 14.26 -45.81 -23.32
CA CYS A 205 14.61 -46.90 -22.40
C CYS A 205 14.93 -48.18 -23.17
N GLY A 206 16.16 -48.70 -23.03
CA GLY A 206 16.58 -49.89 -23.78
C GLY A 206 16.49 -49.68 -25.29
N ASP A 207 15.63 -50.46 -25.96
CA ASP A 207 15.33 -50.39 -27.40
C ASP A 207 14.02 -49.64 -27.72
N PHE A 208 13.38 -49.04 -26.70
CA PHE A 208 12.18 -48.22 -26.85
C PHE A 208 12.52 -46.72 -26.89
N THR A 209 11.93 -46.03 -27.86
CA THR A 209 11.96 -44.57 -28.01
C THR A 209 10.53 -44.08 -28.25
N SER A 210 10.07 -43.10 -27.48
CA SER A 210 8.76 -42.47 -27.67
C SER A 210 8.77 -41.43 -28.80
N ASN A 211 7.59 -40.91 -29.13
CA ASN A 211 7.45 -39.69 -29.91
C ASN A 211 8.03 -38.48 -29.15
N TRP A 212 8.29 -37.40 -29.88
CA TRP A 212 8.61 -36.11 -29.29
C TRP A 212 7.35 -35.47 -28.72
N TYR A 213 7.48 -34.94 -27.50
CA TYR A 213 6.48 -34.16 -26.81
C TYR A 213 6.96 -32.71 -26.76
N VAL A 214 6.17 -31.78 -27.29
CA VAL A 214 6.46 -30.35 -27.32
C VAL A 214 5.65 -29.68 -26.22
N VAL A 215 6.35 -29.00 -25.31
CA VAL A 215 5.73 -28.26 -24.22
C VAL A 215 6.06 -26.78 -24.40
N GLN A 216 5.03 -25.98 -24.72
CA GLN A 216 5.14 -24.54 -24.83
C GLN A 216 4.82 -23.89 -23.48
N VAL A 217 5.69 -23.01 -23.01
CA VAL A 217 5.56 -22.35 -21.72
C VAL A 217 5.20 -20.88 -21.93
N LYS A 218 3.92 -20.57 -21.79
CA LYS A 218 3.38 -19.21 -21.96
C LYS A 218 3.38 -18.45 -20.64
N SER A 219 3.53 -17.13 -20.72
CA SER A 219 3.41 -16.26 -19.54
C SER A 219 1.94 -16.21 -19.06
N ARG A 220 1.70 -15.89 -17.79
CA ARG A 220 0.34 -15.61 -17.29
C ARG A 220 -0.04 -14.16 -17.61
N PRO A 221 -1.34 -13.84 -17.80
CA PRO A 221 -1.77 -12.47 -18.01
C PRO A 221 -1.47 -11.64 -16.77
N ARG A 222 -0.75 -10.53 -16.95
CA ARG A 222 -0.46 -9.53 -15.91
C ARG A 222 -0.71 -8.13 -16.45
N ILE A 223 -0.90 -7.17 -15.55
CA ILE A 223 -0.92 -5.76 -15.90
C ILE A 223 0.52 -5.23 -15.86
N GLU A 224 0.98 -4.64 -16.95
CA GLU A 224 2.34 -4.10 -17.07
C GLU A 224 2.39 -2.59 -16.77
N GLU A 225 1.39 -1.86 -17.24
CA GLU A 225 1.25 -0.42 -17.02
C GLU A 225 -0.12 -0.12 -16.43
N MET A 226 -0.15 0.79 -15.46
CA MET A 226 -1.37 1.27 -14.83
C MET A 226 -1.32 2.79 -14.71
N GLU A 227 -2.35 3.45 -15.23
CA GLU A 227 -2.56 4.88 -15.16
C GLU A 227 -3.86 5.15 -14.43
N LEU A 228 -3.79 5.96 -13.37
CA LEU A 228 -4.94 6.37 -12.58
C LEU A 228 -5.18 7.87 -12.78
N TYR A 229 -6.43 8.23 -13.03
CA TYR A 229 -6.91 9.60 -13.18
C TYR A 229 -7.88 9.89 -12.03
N TYR A 230 -7.63 10.96 -11.29
CA TYR A 230 -8.44 11.34 -10.12
C TYR A 230 -9.38 12.49 -10.46
N GLU A 231 -10.66 12.25 -10.23
CA GLU A 231 -11.70 13.27 -10.24
C GLU A 231 -12.05 13.59 -8.79
N PHE A 232 -11.42 14.65 -8.27
CA PHE A 232 -11.62 15.08 -6.89
C PHE A 232 -13.02 15.67 -6.70
N PRO A 233 -13.67 15.42 -5.55
CA PRO A 233 -14.96 16.02 -5.24
C PRO A 233 -14.87 17.55 -5.11
N GLU A 234 -15.98 18.24 -5.41
CA GLU A 234 -16.07 19.71 -5.37
C GLU A 234 -15.64 20.30 -4.01
N TYR A 235 -15.95 19.62 -2.90
CA TYR A 235 -15.64 20.10 -1.54
C TYR A 235 -14.13 20.24 -1.26
N THR A 236 -13.28 19.52 -2.00
CA THR A 236 -11.82 19.55 -1.76
C THR A 236 -11.14 20.76 -2.40
N GLY A 237 -11.79 21.44 -3.36
CA GLY A 237 -11.20 22.54 -4.12
C GLY A 237 -9.96 22.17 -4.96
N LEU A 238 -9.62 20.88 -5.06
CA LEU A 238 -8.43 20.40 -5.77
C LEU A 238 -8.68 20.35 -7.28
N PHE A 239 -7.66 20.72 -8.07
CA PHE A 239 -7.73 20.62 -9.52
C PHE A 239 -7.68 19.16 -9.98
N SER A 240 -8.68 18.73 -10.74
CA SER A 240 -8.73 17.42 -11.40
C SER A 240 -8.18 17.50 -12.82
N ASP A 241 -7.02 16.87 -13.06
CA ASP A 241 -6.48 16.68 -14.41
C ASP A 241 -6.92 15.32 -14.95
N LEU A 242 -7.84 15.33 -15.91
CA LEU A 242 -8.35 14.13 -16.58
C LEU A 242 -7.52 13.74 -17.82
N GLU A 243 -6.60 14.60 -18.26
CA GLU A 243 -5.75 14.35 -19.43
C GLU A 243 -4.43 13.70 -19.04
N ASN A 244 -3.85 14.09 -17.90
CA ASN A 244 -2.62 13.50 -17.38
C ASN A 244 -2.89 12.52 -16.23
N PRO A 245 -2.23 11.35 -16.21
CA PRO A 245 -2.40 10.39 -15.13
C PRO A 245 -1.82 10.95 -13.83
N SER A 246 -2.65 11.02 -12.79
CA SER A 246 -2.26 11.48 -11.45
C SER A 246 -1.25 10.51 -10.82
N VAL A 247 -1.40 9.21 -11.07
CA VAL A 247 -0.51 8.17 -10.55
C VAL A 247 -0.28 7.08 -11.61
N ARG A 248 1.00 6.72 -11.82
CA ARG A 248 1.43 5.62 -12.73
C ARG A 248 1.66 4.28 -12.01
N SER A 249 0.89 4.05 -10.95
CA SER A 249 0.94 2.87 -10.09
C SER A 249 -0.49 2.50 -9.71
N GLY A 250 -0.77 1.22 -9.43
CA GLY A 250 -2.11 0.83 -9.00
C GLY A 250 -2.48 1.20 -7.55
N HIS A 251 -1.55 1.78 -6.79
CA HIS A 251 -1.82 2.26 -5.44
C HIS A 251 -2.60 3.58 -5.49
N VAL A 252 -3.73 3.60 -4.79
CA VAL A 252 -4.61 4.76 -4.69
C VAL A 252 -4.41 5.41 -3.34
N LYS A 253 -4.23 6.73 -3.36
CA LYS A 253 -4.29 7.59 -2.16
C LYS A 253 -5.09 8.83 -2.52
N ALA A 254 -6.32 8.92 -2.02
CA ALA A 254 -7.25 9.97 -2.39
C ALA A 254 -8.22 10.30 -1.24
N PRO A 255 -8.80 11.52 -1.21
CA PRO A 255 -9.90 11.88 -0.33
C PRO A 255 -11.13 10.98 -0.54
N MET A 256 -11.95 10.84 0.51
CA MET A 256 -13.21 10.11 0.43
C MET A 256 -14.12 10.67 -0.67
N GLY A 257 -14.73 9.80 -1.47
CA GLY A 257 -15.64 10.21 -2.55
C GLY A 257 -14.96 10.58 -3.87
N THR A 258 -13.62 10.52 -3.96
CA THR A 258 -12.89 10.73 -5.23
C THR A 258 -13.28 9.63 -6.23
N SER A 259 -13.69 10.03 -7.45
CA SER A 259 -13.89 9.07 -8.55
C SER A 259 -12.57 8.80 -9.23
N ILE A 260 -12.23 7.52 -9.40
CA ILE A 260 -10.96 7.07 -9.94
C ILE A 260 -11.24 6.33 -11.23
N ARG A 261 -10.77 6.90 -12.33
CA ARG A 261 -10.72 6.22 -13.62
C ARG A 261 -9.35 5.57 -13.78
N PHE A 262 -9.32 4.29 -14.09
CA PHE A 262 -8.07 3.57 -14.32
C PHE A 262 -7.97 3.12 -15.77
N ARG A 263 -6.75 3.14 -16.29
CA ARG A 263 -6.37 2.62 -17.60
C ARG A 263 -5.14 1.74 -17.44
N GLY A 264 -5.30 0.45 -17.69
CA GLY A 264 -4.23 -0.54 -17.60
C GLY A 264 -3.90 -1.15 -18.96
N ARG A 265 -2.64 -1.56 -19.16
CA ARG A 265 -2.22 -2.38 -20.30
C ARG A 265 -1.83 -3.78 -19.83
N SER A 266 -2.42 -4.82 -20.44
CA SER A 266 -2.07 -6.21 -20.15
C SER A 266 -0.99 -6.74 -21.08
N SER A 267 -0.13 -7.60 -20.53
CA SER A 267 0.93 -8.30 -21.25
C SER A 267 0.42 -9.29 -22.31
N LEU A 268 -0.82 -9.77 -22.18
CA LEU A 268 -1.43 -10.78 -23.05
C LEU A 268 -2.86 -10.39 -23.44
N PRO A 269 -3.37 -10.89 -24.58
CA PRO A 269 -4.76 -10.69 -24.96
C PRO A 269 -5.72 -11.38 -23.97
N ILE A 270 -6.56 -10.58 -23.32
CA ILE A 270 -7.51 -10.99 -22.28
C ILE A 270 -8.87 -11.30 -22.92
N GLN A 271 -9.49 -12.41 -22.52
CA GLN A 271 -10.86 -12.77 -22.85
C GLN A 271 -11.87 -12.18 -21.85
N SER A 272 -11.55 -12.21 -20.55
CA SER A 272 -12.40 -11.67 -19.49
C SER A 272 -11.55 -11.05 -18.38
N VAL A 273 -11.96 -9.88 -17.88
CA VAL A 273 -11.36 -9.20 -16.72
C VAL A 273 -12.45 -8.75 -15.77
N ILE A 274 -12.23 -8.99 -14.47
CA ILE A 274 -13.09 -8.52 -13.40
C ILE A 274 -12.21 -7.79 -12.38
N ARG A 275 -12.64 -6.61 -11.96
CA ARG A 275 -12.04 -5.90 -10.83
C ARG A 275 -12.60 -6.47 -9.55
N VAL A 276 -11.75 -6.87 -8.61
CA VAL A 276 -12.16 -7.33 -7.28
C VAL A 276 -11.56 -6.39 -6.24
N GLU A 277 -12.41 -5.89 -5.35
CA GLU A 277 -12.05 -5.03 -4.23
C GLU A 277 -12.45 -5.76 -2.93
N SER A 278 -11.49 -5.94 -2.04
CA SER A 278 -11.67 -6.49 -0.68
C SER A 278 -11.66 -5.33 0.31
N ARG A 279 -12.81 -5.10 0.94
CA ARG A 279 -13.03 -4.11 1.98
C ARG A 279 -13.10 -4.81 3.35
N PRO A 280 -12.32 -4.37 4.36
CA PRO A 280 -12.49 -4.85 5.72
C PRO A 280 -13.85 -4.37 6.27
N SER A 281 -14.70 -5.28 6.74
CA SER A 281 -16.00 -4.95 7.31
C SER A 281 -16.24 -5.76 8.58
N GLY A 282 -16.01 -5.15 9.75
CA GLY A 282 -16.27 -5.73 11.08
C GLY A 282 -15.65 -7.11 11.31
N ASP A 283 -16.42 -8.15 11.03
CA ASP A 283 -16.08 -9.58 11.23
C ASP A 283 -15.77 -10.33 9.90
N GLY A 284 -15.61 -9.66 8.76
CA GLY A 284 -15.31 -10.29 7.47
C GLY A 284 -14.69 -9.38 6.39
N GLU A 285 -14.43 -9.96 5.21
CA GLU A 285 -14.02 -9.24 4.00
C GLU A 285 -15.20 -9.15 3.02
N GLU A 286 -15.61 -7.94 2.65
CA GLU A 286 -16.60 -7.73 1.61
C GLU A 286 -15.90 -7.64 0.25
N LEU A 287 -16.27 -8.54 -0.67
CA LEU A 287 -15.71 -8.59 -2.02
C LEU A 287 -16.65 -7.90 -3.01
N ILE A 288 -16.28 -6.70 -3.44
CA ILE A 288 -16.99 -5.94 -4.46
C ILE A 288 -16.39 -6.30 -5.81
N ARG A 289 -17.22 -6.80 -6.73
CA ARG A 289 -16.84 -7.09 -8.11
C ARG A 289 -17.32 -5.97 -9.02
N GLY A 290 -16.40 -5.36 -9.76
CA GLY A 290 -16.68 -4.32 -10.74
C GLY A 290 -16.41 -4.80 -12.15
N ASP A 291 -17.32 -4.47 -13.07
CA ASP A 291 -17.13 -4.71 -14.49
C ASP A 291 -16.02 -3.80 -15.05
N VAL A 292 -15.24 -4.34 -15.97
CA VAL A 292 -14.12 -3.65 -16.61
C VAL A 292 -14.31 -3.71 -18.12
N LYS A 293 -14.16 -2.58 -18.80
CA LYS A 293 -14.24 -2.52 -20.26
C LYS A 293 -12.91 -2.93 -20.87
N LEU A 294 -12.97 -3.85 -21.82
CA LEU A 294 -11.83 -4.26 -22.66
C LEU A 294 -11.85 -3.45 -23.95
N LEU A 295 -10.75 -2.76 -24.23
CA LEU A 295 -10.53 -2.01 -25.47
C LEU A 295 -9.50 -2.72 -26.35
N ASP A 296 -9.51 -2.39 -27.64
CA ASP A 296 -8.54 -2.92 -28.61
C ASP A 296 -7.09 -2.59 -28.18
N GLY A 297 -6.22 -3.59 -28.27
CA GLY A 297 -4.80 -3.46 -27.87
C GLY A 297 -4.49 -3.83 -26.42
N ASN A 298 -5.27 -4.72 -25.80
CA ASN A 298 -5.09 -5.22 -24.42
C ASN A 298 -5.20 -4.13 -23.35
N ILE A 299 -6.02 -3.12 -23.61
CA ILE A 299 -6.26 -2.01 -22.68
C ILE A 299 -7.50 -2.33 -21.84
N VAL A 300 -7.37 -2.17 -20.52
CA VAL A 300 -8.47 -2.33 -19.56
C VAL A 300 -8.82 -0.97 -18.99
N GLU A 301 -10.10 -0.61 -19.03
CA GLU A 301 -10.61 0.65 -18.48
C GLU A 301 -11.80 0.42 -17.55
N GLY A 302 -11.86 1.20 -16.48
CA GLY A 302 -12.98 1.18 -15.56
C GLY A 302 -12.93 2.35 -14.60
N GLU A 303 -13.97 2.45 -13.78
CA GLU A 303 -14.16 3.53 -12.84
C GLU A 303 -14.66 2.97 -11.51
N PHE A 304 -14.20 3.56 -10.41
CA PHE A 304 -14.71 3.28 -9.07
C PHE A 304 -14.51 4.46 -8.13
N ILE A 305 -15.28 4.48 -7.04
CA ILE A 305 -15.25 5.57 -6.06
C ILE A 305 -14.48 5.12 -4.82
N ALA A 306 -13.55 5.95 -4.36
CA ALA A 306 -12.77 5.72 -3.15
C ALA A 306 -13.61 6.03 -1.90
N GLN A 307 -14.30 5.02 -1.35
CA GLN A 307 -15.14 5.20 -0.16
C GLN A 307 -14.47 4.80 1.15
N ALA A 308 -13.70 3.71 1.14
CA ALA A 308 -13.06 3.16 2.33
C ALA A 308 -11.70 2.54 1.98
N ASP A 309 -10.87 2.36 3.00
CA ASP A 309 -9.63 1.60 2.90
C ASP A 309 -9.90 0.18 2.40
N ALA A 310 -9.25 -0.20 1.31
CA ALA A 310 -9.48 -1.49 0.66
C ALA A 310 -8.23 -1.99 -0.07
N ARG A 311 -8.24 -3.27 -0.44
CA ARG A 311 -7.27 -3.87 -1.36
C ARG A 311 -7.98 -4.24 -2.64
N TRP A 312 -7.35 -4.02 -3.79
CA TRP A 312 -7.98 -4.34 -5.07
C TRP A 312 -7.01 -5.01 -6.03
N TRP A 313 -7.55 -5.87 -6.89
CA TRP A 313 -6.80 -6.62 -7.90
C TRP A 313 -7.70 -6.94 -9.11
N PHE A 314 -7.09 -7.47 -10.16
CA PHE A 314 -7.82 -7.96 -11.34
C PHE A 314 -7.75 -9.48 -11.46
N GLU A 315 -8.90 -10.10 -11.59
CA GLU A 315 -9.05 -11.48 -12.03
C GLU A 315 -9.17 -11.48 -13.55
N MET A 316 -8.15 -12.03 -14.22
CA MET A 316 -8.03 -11.98 -15.69
C MET A 316 -7.87 -13.39 -16.24
N THR A 317 -8.56 -13.67 -17.34
CA THR A 317 -8.41 -14.89 -18.13
C THR A 317 -7.94 -14.53 -19.53
N SER A 318 -6.82 -15.12 -19.97
CA SER A 318 -6.29 -14.97 -21.33
C SER A 318 -7.19 -15.66 -22.35
N THR A 319 -7.13 -15.24 -23.62
CA THR A 319 -7.74 -15.96 -24.76
C THR A 319 -7.29 -17.41 -24.88
N GLU A 320 -6.10 -17.75 -24.38
CA GLU A 320 -5.55 -19.11 -24.31
C GLU A 320 -6.03 -19.89 -23.06
N GLY A 321 -6.95 -19.33 -22.26
CA GLY A 321 -7.54 -19.98 -21.08
C GLY A 321 -6.71 -19.89 -19.80
N PHE A 322 -5.55 -19.25 -19.81
CA PHE A 322 -4.72 -19.06 -18.61
C PHE A 322 -5.30 -18.00 -17.67
N GLN A 323 -5.45 -18.36 -16.40
CA GLN A 323 -5.88 -17.46 -15.34
C GLN A 323 -4.70 -16.87 -14.57
N ASN A 324 -4.92 -15.67 -14.06
CA ASN A 324 -4.06 -15.01 -13.10
C ASN A 324 -4.29 -15.58 -11.68
N GLU A 325 -3.60 -16.67 -11.30
CA GLU A 325 -3.76 -17.25 -9.96
C GLU A 325 -3.09 -16.44 -8.84
N THR A 326 -2.11 -15.58 -9.16
CA THR A 326 -1.38 -14.75 -8.18
C THR A 326 -1.46 -13.28 -8.62
N PRO A 327 -2.60 -12.63 -8.40
CA PRO A 327 -2.82 -11.28 -8.91
C PRO A 327 -1.99 -10.24 -8.17
N ILE A 328 -1.54 -9.23 -8.91
CA ILE A 328 -0.93 -8.04 -8.32
C ILE A 328 -2.02 -7.33 -7.53
N THR A 329 -1.81 -7.21 -6.22
CA THR A 329 -2.75 -6.55 -5.31
C THR A 329 -2.25 -5.14 -5.02
N TRP A 330 -3.12 -4.15 -5.18
CA TRP A 330 -2.85 -2.77 -4.81
C TRP A 330 -3.72 -2.33 -3.64
N ARG A 331 -3.32 -1.23 -3.00
CA ARG A 331 -4.00 -0.66 -1.83
C ARG A 331 -4.73 0.61 -2.23
N ILE A 332 -5.95 0.74 -1.72
CA ILE A 332 -6.75 1.97 -1.70
C ILE A 332 -6.63 2.53 -0.28
N ALA A 333 -6.02 3.70 -0.16
CA ALA A 333 -5.93 4.46 1.08
C ALA A 333 -6.83 5.69 0.96
N VAL A 334 -7.92 5.70 1.71
CA VAL A 334 -8.89 6.79 1.71
C VAL A 334 -8.56 7.73 2.86
N ILE A 335 -8.44 9.01 2.55
CA ILE A 335 -8.27 10.06 3.57
C ILE A 335 -9.69 10.52 3.94
N PRO A 336 -10.20 10.20 5.14
CA PRO A 336 -11.50 10.68 5.57
C PRO A 336 -11.43 12.18 5.82
N ASP A 337 -12.52 12.87 5.49
CA ASP A 337 -12.68 14.28 5.82
C ASP A 337 -12.99 14.43 7.32
N ARG A 338 -12.49 15.49 7.95
CA ARG A 338 -12.63 15.72 9.38
C ARG A 338 -13.41 17.01 9.61
N ALA A 339 -14.27 17.01 10.61
CA ALA A 339 -14.94 18.23 11.04
C ALA A 339 -13.90 19.31 11.43
N PRO A 340 -14.20 20.60 11.18
CA PRO A 340 -13.26 21.68 11.42
C PRO A 340 -12.97 21.82 12.93
N GLU A 341 -11.75 22.19 13.27
CA GLU A 341 -11.34 22.49 14.64
C GLU A 341 -11.55 23.97 14.92
N VAL A 342 -12.24 24.28 16.02
CA VAL A 342 -12.63 25.65 16.40
C VAL A 342 -12.04 25.98 17.76
N LEU A 343 -11.24 27.04 17.82
CA LEU A 343 -10.64 27.55 19.04
C LEU A 343 -10.95 29.03 19.22
N ILE A 344 -11.37 29.42 20.42
CA ILE A 344 -11.46 30.83 20.80
C ILE A 344 -10.12 31.18 21.47
N GLU A 345 -9.25 31.89 20.75
CA GLU A 345 -7.92 32.30 21.23
C GLU A 345 -8.02 33.43 22.25
N GLN A 346 -8.90 34.41 21.99
CA GLN A 346 -9.14 35.51 22.91
C GLN A 346 -10.65 35.67 23.09
N PRO A 347 -11.17 35.75 24.33
CA PRO A 347 -10.44 35.58 25.59
C PRO A 347 -10.12 34.11 25.93
N GLY A 348 -10.80 33.12 25.33
CA GLY A 348 -10.50 31.70 25.55
C GLY A 348 -10.67 31.21 27.00
N GLN A 349 -11.45 31.92 27.83
CA GLN A 349 -11.66 31.63 29.24
C GLN A 349 -12.97 32.25 29.74
N ASN A 350 -13.41 31.90 30.95
CA ASN A 350 -14.54 32.61 31.56
C ASN A 350 -14.18 34.09 31.79
N ILE A 351 -15.10 34.99 31.44
CA ILE A 351 -14.90 36.43 31.53
C ILE A 351 -15.98 37.12 32.35
N GLU A 352 -15.57 38.22 32.94
CA GLU A 352 -16.38 39.15 33.72
C GLU A 352 -16.54 40.43 32.91
N VAL A 353 -17.79 40.79 32.58
CA VAL A 353 -18.09 41.96 31.76
C VAL A 353 -19.15 42.87 32.38
N THR A 354 -19.12 44.16 32.07
CA THR A 354 -20.19 45.11 32.35
C THR A 354 -21.14 45.20 31.15
N PRO A 355 -22.36 45.74 31.35
CA PRO A 355 -23.29 45.99 30.24
C PRO A 355 -22.72 46.88 29.13
N ARG A 356 -21.71 47.71 29.41
CA ARG A 356 -21.11 48.67 28.47
C ARG A 356 -19.79 48.21 27.87
N ALA A 357 -19.40 46.95 28.12
CA ALA A 357 -18.11 46.43 27.75
C ALA A 357 -17.93 46.25 26.24
N LEU A 358 -16.71 46.44 25.77
CA LEU A 358 -16.25 46.11 24.42
C LEU A 358 -15.52 44.77 24.47
N LEU A 359 -16.14 43.72 23.93
CA LEU A 359 -15.62 42.37 23.96
C LEU A 359 -14.87 42.05 22.66
N ASP A 360 -13.54 41.98 22.75
CA ASP A 360 -12.71 41.46 21.68
C ASP A 360 -12.67 39.92 21.71
N VAL A 361 -13.11 39.30 20.62
CA VAL A 361 -13.13 37.86 20.41
C VAL A 361 -12.28 37.50 19.20
N ALA A 362 -11.25 36.69 19.41
CA ALA A 362 -10.46 36.09 18.34
C ALA A 362 -10.81 34.61 18.24
N VAL A 363 -11.32 34.18 17.08
CA VAL A 363 -11.65 32.80 16.77
C VAL A 363 -10.68 32.29 15.71
N LEU A 364 -10.03 31.18 16.02
CA LEU A 364 -9.20 30.41 15.10
C LEU A 364 -10.01 29.21 14.61
N LEU A 365 -10.19 29.14 13.30
CA LEU A 365 -10.83 28.04 12.59
C LEU A 365 -9.77 27.30 11.79
N ARG A 366 -9.71 25.98 11.97
CA ARG A 366 -8.75 25.13 11.28
C ARG A 366 -9.47 24.01 10.57
N ASP A 367 -9.19 23.83 9.29
CA ASP A 367 -9.76 22.75 8.50
C ASP A 367 -8.74 22.13 7.53
N ASP A 368 -8.97 20.88 7.13
CA ASP A 368 -8.11 20.17 6.20
C ASP A 368 -8.25 20.70 4.75
N TYR A 369 -9.41 21.26 4.39
CA TYR A 369 -9.72 21.78 3.06
C TYR A 369 -10.13 23.24 3.05
N ALA A 370 -11.32 23.59 3.56
CA ALA A 370 -11.84 24.94 3.56
C ALA A 370 -13.02 25.09 4.54
N VAL A 371 -12.92 26.13 5.38
CA VAL A 371 -14.04 26.56 6.22
C VAL A 371 -15.00 27.39 5.38
N GLN A 372 -16.28 27.01 5.34
CA GLN A 372 -17.31 27.73 4.58
C GLN A 372 -17.90 28.88 5.39
N SER A 373 -18.19 28.64 6.67
CA SER A 373 -18.71 29.66 7.57
C SER A 373 -18.31 29.37 9.02
N GLY A 374 -18.23 30.44 9.80
CA GLY A 374 -18.13 30.36 11.25
C GLY A 374 -19.29 31.11 11.90
N THR A 375 -19.61 30.76 13.12
CA THR A 375 -20.68 31.40 13.87
C THR A 375 -20.33 31.43 15.35
N LEU A 376 -20.43 32.60 15.96
CA LEU A 376 -20.25 32.77 17.40
C LEU A 376 -21.64 32.86 18.05
N ILE A 377 -21.91 31.94 18.97
CA ILE A 377 -23.22 31.78 19.60
C ILE A 377 -23.11 32.15 21.08
N PHE A 378 -24.00 33.03 21.53
CA PHE A 378 -24.19 33.40 22.92
C PHE A 378 -25.58 32.95 23.39
N GLU A 379 -25.62 32.12 24.43
CA GLU A 379 -26.84 31.55 25.00
C GLU A 379 -26.94 31.90 26.49
N PRO A 380 -28.09 32.35 27.01
CA PRO A 380 -28.25 32.56 28.45
C PRO A 380 -28.14 31.24 29.23
N GLU A 381 -27.52 31.26 30.41
CA GLU A 381 -27.35 30.06 31.25
C GLU A 381 -28.65 29.61 31.93
N LEU A 382 -29.54 30.55 32.28
CA LEU A 382 -30.84 30.29 32.87
C LEU A 382 -31.95 30.52 31.85
N ASN A 383 -32.74 29.47 31.59
CA ASN A 383 -33.88 29.49 30.66
C ASN A 383 -35.19 29.91 31.36
N ASP A 384 -35.12 30.48 32.57
CA ASP A 384 -36.28 30.75 33.45
C ASP A 384 -36.95 32.11 33.19
N GLN A 385 -36.36 32.97 32.37
CA GLN A 385 -37.04 34.14 31.81
C GLN A 385 -37.29 33.90 30.32
N GLU A 386 -38.54 33.61 29.97
CA GLU A 386 -39.06 33.64 28.60
C GLU A 386 -38.84 35.03 27.98
N SER A 387 -37.67 35.32 27.40
CA SER A 387 -37.46 36.36 26.35
C SER A 387 -35.99 36.75 26.13
N VAL A 388 -35.03 35.82 26.13
CA VAL A 388 -33.68 36.15 25.64
C VAL A 388 -33.27 35.11 24.60
N ASP A 389 -33.51 35.42 23.34
CA ASP A 389 -33.09 34.60 22.21
C ASP A 389 -31.56 34.50 22.18
N ALA A 390 -31.05 33.31 21.82
CA ALA A 390 -29.63 33.11 21.59
C ALA A 390 -29.11 34.11 20.54
N ARG A 391 -28.05 34.84 20.88
CA ARG A 391 -27.44 35.80 19.94
C ARG A 391 -26.43 35.07 19.09
N VAL A 392 -26.65 35.09 17.79
CA VAL A 392 -25.83 34.40 16.80
C VAL A 392 -25.15 35.45 15.94
N ILE A 393 -23.82 35.46 15.94
CA ILE A 393 -23.00 36.38 15.15
C ILE A 393 -22.27 35.58 14.09
N GLU A 394 -22.54 35.88 12.82
CA GLU A 394 -21.87 35.23 11.69
C GLU A 394 -20.45 35.77 11.51
N LEU A 395 -19.50 34.85 11.34
CA LEU A 395 -18.09 35.12 11.05
C LEU A 395 -17.95 35.23 9.52
N GLN A 396 -18.22 36.43 8.97
CA GLN A 396 -18.34 36.66 7.52
C GLN A 396 -16.99 36.93 6.80
N ASP A 397 -15.99 37.49 7.48
CA ASP A 397 -14.67 37.84 6.92
C ASP A 397 -13.57 36.96 7.54
N LEU A 398 -13.56 35.68 7.17
CA LEU A 398 -12.49 34.77 7.55
C LEU A 398 -11.21 35.12 6.78
N MET A 399 -10.28 35.81 7.44
CA MET A 399 -8.96 36.06 6.87
C MET A 399 -8.15 34.76 6.89
N VAL A 400 -7.89 34.22 5.70
CA VAL A 400 -7.00 33.07 5.52
C VAL A 400 -5.56 33.53 5.72
N ASP A 401 -4.84 32.89 6.62
CA ASP A 401 -3.44 33.22 6.88
C ASP A 401 -2.60 32.95 5.61
N PRO A 402 -1.86 33.94 5.07
CA PRO A 402 -1.05 33.76 3.88
C PRO A 402 0.13 32.77 4.06
N GLU A 403 0.56 32.47 5.29
CA GLU A 403 1.62 31.49 5.58
C GLU A 403 1.06 30.08 5.82
N GLU A 404 -0.14 29.97 6.39
CA GLU A 404 -0.83 28.69 6.63
C GLU A 404 -2.27 28.73 6.07
N PRO A 405 -2.50 28.37 4.79
CA PRO A 405 -3.81 28.50 4.13
C PRO A 405 -4.92 27.61 4.73
N ARG A 406 -4.60 26.80 5.75
CA ARG A 406 -5.52 25.93 6.50
C ARG A 406 -6.01 26.54 7.80
N ASN A 407 -5.44 27.67 8.21
CA ASN A 407 -5.83 28.42 9.39
C ASN A 407 -6.52 29.69 8.94
N SER A 408 -7.75 29.88 9.41
CA SER A 408 -8.48 31.13 9.26
C SER A 408 -8.62 31.76 10.64
N LYS A 409 -8.14 32.99 10.78
CA LYS A 409 -8.31 33.77 12.01
C LYS A 409 -9.30 34.89 11.76
N GLN A 410 -10.22 35.08 12.70
CA GLN A 410 -11.08 36.24 12.70
C GLN A 410 -11.11 36.88 14.09
N SER A 411 -10.83 38.18 14.11
CA SER A 411 -10.95 39.02 15.29
C SER A 411 -12.16 39.93 15.14
N LEU A 412 -13.07 39.88 16.10
CA LEU A 412 -14.28 40.69 16.15
C LEU A 412 -14.29 41.48 17.46
N SER A 413 -14.65 42.76 17.39
CA SER A 413 -14.91 43.59 18.56
C SER A 413 -16.42 43.81 18.70
N ILE A 414 -17.01 43.30 19.78
CA ILE A 414 -18.45 43.30 20.02
C ILE A 414 -18.75 44.35 21.10
N ASP A 415 -19.58 45.36 20.77
CA ASP A 415 -20.05 46.33 21.75
C ASP A 415 -21.29 45.78 22.48
N LEU A 416 -21.14 45.44 23.77
CA LEU A 416 -22.21 44.88 24.59
C LEU A 416 -23.23 45.93 25.03
N ASP A 417 -22.96 47.23 24.84
CA ASP A 417 -23.89 48.33 25.16
C ASP A 417 -25.21 48.19 24.36
N GLN A 418 -25.15 47.57 23.17
CA GLN A 418 -26.30 47.32 22.32
C GLN A 418 -27.13 46.09 22.75
N TRP A 419 -26.70 45.39 23.82
CA TRP A 419 -27.27 44.11 24.21
C TRP A 419 -28.25 44.21 25.38
N ASP A 420 -28.44 45.41 25.94
CA ASP A 420 -29.35 45.70 27.06
C ASP A 420 -29.18 44.67 28.20
N LEU A 421 -27.93 44.33 28.52
CA LEU A 421 -27.61 43.29 29.51
C LEU A 421 -27.89 43.80 30.93
N GLU A 422 -28.56 42.97 31.74
CA GLU A 422 -28.78 43.28 33.15
C GLU A 422 -27.64 42.71 34.02
N PRO A 423 -27.16 43.46 35.02
CA PRO A 423 -26.21 42.94 36.01
C PRO A 423 -26.72 41.67 36.70
N GLY A 424 -25.86 40.66 36.83
CA GLY A 424 -26.17 39.36 37.43
C GLY A 424 -26.49 38.25 36.41
N GLN A 425 -26.65 38.58 35.13
CA GLN A 425 -26.87 37.59 34.07
C GLN A 425 -25.60 36.78 33.75
N ARG A 426 -25.78 35.54 33.30
CA ARG A 426 -24.70 34.67 32.83
C ARG A 426 -25.02 34.13 31.44
N TRP A 427 -24.06 34.25 30.54
CA TRP A 427 -24.17 33.82 29.15
C TRP A 427 -23.08 32.81 28.85
N LYS A 428 -23.44 31.71 28.19
CA LYS A 428 -22.51 30.75 27.61
C LYS A 428 -22.17 31.21 26.21
N TYR A 429 -20.89 31.24 25.87
CA TYR A 429 -20.46 31.53 24.52
C TYR A 429 -19.61 30.39 23.96
N ARG A 430 -19.84 30.08 22.69
CA ARG A 430 -19.10 29.08 21.91
C ARG A 430 -19.04 29.51 20.46
N ALA A 431 -18.01 29.05 19.76
CA ALA A 431 -17.89 29.22 18.32
C ALA A 431 -18.18 27.87 17.64
N GLU A 432 -18.87 27.93 16.52
CA GLU A 432 -19.15 26.81 15.63
C GLU A 432 -18.59 27.13 14.24
N ALA A 433 -18.08 26.13 13.55
CA ALA A 433 -17.63 26.26 12.17
C ALA A 433 -18.19 25.14 11.32
N LYS A 434 -18.48 25.48 10.08
CA LYS A 434 -19.06 24.59 9.09
C LYS A 434 -18.09 24.43 7.92
N ASP A 435 -17.75 23.19 7.60
CA ASP A 435 -16.96 22.87 6.42
C ASP A 435 -17.83 22.80 5.14
N ALA A 436 -17.18 22.52 4.01
CA ALA A 436 -17.85 22.38 2.71
C ALA A 436 -18.76 21.13 2.60
N LEU A 437 -18.69 20.18 3.54
CA LEU A 437 -19.54 18.98 3.64
C LEU A 437 -20.61 19.09 4.73
N ASP A 438 -20.88 20.30 5.21
CA ASP A 438 -21.83 20.59 6.29
C ASP A 438 -21.50 19.93 7.64
N GLN A 439 -20.26 19.50 7.87
CA GLN A 439 -19.81 19.02 9.18
C GLN A 439 -19.58 20.21 10.11
N ILE A 440 -20.01 20.05 11.36
CA ILE A 440 -19.98 21.11 12.36
C ILE A 440 -18.87 20.82 13.37
N GLY A 441 -17.89 21.72 13.44
CA GLY A 441 -16.91 21.82 14.50
C GLY A 441 -17.40 22.75 15.60
N VAL A 442 -17.26 22.36 16.87
CA VAL A 442 -17.70 23.17 18.02
C VAL A 442 -16.54 23.44 18.97
N SER A 443 -16.39 24.68 19.42
CA SER A 443 -15.39 25.06 20.40
C SER A 443 -15.76 24.63 21.83
N ARG A 444 -14.80 24.76 22.75
CA ARG A 444 -15.11 24.76 24.18
C ARG A 444 -16.11 25.86 24.50
N THR A 445 -17.02 25.57 25.43
CA THR A 445 -18.01 26.53 25.94
C THR A 445 -17.42 27.28 27.13
N TRP A 446 -17.57 28.60 27.12
CA TRP A 446 -17.09 29.50 28.15
C TRP A 446 -18.24 30.33 28.71
N ILE A 447 -18.06 30.88 29.91
CA ILE A 447 -19.09 31.66 30.61
C ILE A 447 -18.68 33.13 30.64
N LEU A 448 -19.58 33.99 30.19
CA LEU A 448 -19.56 35.44 30.31
C LEU A 448 -20.51 35.82 31.46
N SER A 449 -19.96 36.38 32.53
CA SER A 449 -20.73 36.84 33.69
C SER A 449 -20.87 38.36 33.64
N VAL A 450 -22.12 38.85 33.65
CA VAL A 450 -22.41 40.27 33.64
C VAL A 450 -22.41 40.79 35.07
N LEU A 451 -21.50 41.71 35.40
CA LEU A 451 -21.38 42.37 36.70
C LEU A 451 -21.80 43.83 36.59
N SER A 452 -22.25 44.40 37.70
CA SER A 452 -22.44 45.86 37.76
C SER A 452 -21.08 46.56 37.79
N GLU A 453 -21.06 47.84 37.41
CA GLU A 453 -19.84 48.66 37.53
C GLU A 453 -19.34 48.68 38.98
N GLU A 454 -20.22 48.88 39.97
CA GLU A 454 -19.85 48.86 41.40
C GLU A 454 -19.25 47.50 41.83
N GLU A 455 -19.78 46.39 41.32
CA GLU A 455 -19.29 45.06 41.70
C GLU A 455 -17.94 44.73 41.07
N LEU A 456 -17.72 45.09 39.80
CA LEU A 456 -16.43 44.88 39.16
C LEU A 456 -15.35 45.80 39.75
N GLU A 457 -15.69 47.03 40.13
CA GLU A 457 -14.77 47.91 40.87
C GLU A 457 -14.37 47.27 42.20
N ARG A 458 -15.33 46.74 42.96
CA ARG A 458 -15.07 46.09 44.24
C ARG A 458 -14.16 44.87 44.07
N VAL A 459 -14.44 44.02 43.09
CA VAL A 459 -13.59 42.85 42.78
C VAL A 459 -12.18 43.29 42.41
N THR A 460 -12.05 44.31 41.58
CA THR A 460 -10.74 44.85 41.15
C THR A 460 -9.96 45.43 42.35
N GLN A 461 -10.64 46.15 43.24
CA GLN A 461 -10.03 46.72 44.43
C GLN A 461 -9.59 45.64 45.43
N ASP A 462 -10.41 44.62 45.65
CA ASP A 462 -10.06 43.46 46.47
C ASP A 462 -8.83 42.74 45.89
N GLU A 463 -8.76 42.61 44.56
CA GLU A 463 -7.65 41.98 43.84
C GLU A 463 -6.34 42.79 43.94
N LEU A 464 -6.41 44.12 43.79
CA LEU A 464 -5.27 45.02 44.00
C LEU A 464 -4.80 45.05 45.45
N THR A 465 -5.72 44.96 46.42
CA THR A 465 -5.37 44.89 47.85
C THR A 465 -4.60 43.61 48.15
N LEU A 466 -5.07 42.47 47.62
CA LEU A 466 -4.37 41.19 47.74
C LEU A 466 -3.00 41.21 47.06
N LEU A 467 -2.90 41.86 45.90
CA LEU A 467 -1.63 42.01 45.19
C LEU A 467 -0.63 42.83 46.01
N ARG A 468 -1.07 43.94 46.63
CA ARG A 468 -0.26 44.74 47.55
C ARG A 468 0.26 43.89 48.71
N GLU A 469 -0.60 43.13 49.38
CA GLU A 469 -0.19 42.25 50.49
C GLU A 469 0.87 41.22 50.05
N ARG A 470 0.73 40.66 48.85
CA ARG A 470 1.72 39.73 48.28
C ARG A 470 3.05 40.41 47.96
N LEU A 471 3.03 41.64 47.44
CA LEU A 471 4.24 42.41 47.16
C LEU A 471 4.93 42.86 48.45
N GLU A 472 4.18 43.20 49.50
CA GLU A 472 4.73 43.44 50.84
C GLU A 472 5.44 42.20 51.38
N GLU A 473 4.79 41.02 51.29
CA GLU A 473 5.42 39.76 51.66
C GLU A 473 6.70 39.52 50.84
N THR A 474 6.65 39.79 49.54
CA THR A 474 7.81 39.66 48.64
C THR A 474 8.94 40.60 49.04
N LEU A 475 8.63 41.83 49.43
CA LEU A 475 9.59 42.80 49.98
C LEU A 475 10.20 42.30 51.30
N THR A 476 9.44 41.62 52.15
CA THR A 476 10.00 40.99 53.36
C THR A 476 10.99 39.88 53.04
N VAL A 477 10.73 39.08 52.00
CA VAL A 477 11.66 38.05 51.51
C VAL A 477 12.92 38.72 50.93
N GLN A 478 12.79 39.78 50.14
CA GLN A 478 13.93 40.53 49.62
C GLN A 478 14.83 41.08 50.74
N ARG A 479 14.24 41.61 51.81
CA ARG A 479 14.98 42.03 53.01
C ARG A 479 15.68 40.88 53.72
N ALA A 480 15.11 39.68 53.70
CA ALA A 480 15.76 38.50 54.26
C ALA A 480 16.98 38.09 53.41
N VAL A 481 16.84 38.09 52.08
CA VAL A 481 17.96 37.85 51.14
C VAL A 481 19.11 38.83 51.41
N ARG A 482 18.81 40.13 51.57
CA ARG A 482 19.82 41.14 51.90
C ARG A 482 20.54 40.82 53.21
N ARG A 483 19.81 40.49 54.27
CA ARG A 483 20.41 40.11 55.56
C ARG A 483 21.28 38.87 55.46
N GLU A 484 20.86 37.87 54.70
CA GLU A 484 21.66 36.65 54.47
C GLU A 484 22.98 36.96 53.75
N LEU A 485 22.99 37.94 52.83
CA LEU A 485 24.21 38.41 52.18
C LEU A 485 25.07 39.30 53.09
N GLU A 486 24.46 40.13 53.95
CA GLU A 486 25.17 40.89 54.99
C GLU A 486 25.88 39.94 55.96
N ASP A 487 25.19 38.89 56.43
CA ASP A 487 25.75 37.84 57.28
C ASP A 487 26.90 37.09 56.57
N LEU A 488 26.76 36.82 55.27
CA LEU A 488 27.81 36.21 54.43
C LEU A 488 29.04 37.11 54.35
N SER A 489 28.86 38.40 54.06
CA SER A 489 29.94 39.39 53.98
C SER A 489 30.66 39.54 55.32
N GLU A 490 29.92 39.61 56.42
CA GLU A 490 30.49 39.72 57.77
C GLU A 490 31.33 38.48 58.14
N ALA A 491 30.85 37.28 57.82
CA ALA A 491 31.56 36.03 58.08
C ALA A 491 32.84 35.91 57.24
N LEU A 492 32.80 36.31 55.97
CA LEU A 492 33.98 36.40 55.10
C LEU A 492 35.01 37.42 55.64
N GLY A 493 34.55 38.59 56.10
CA GLY A 493 35.40 39.60 56.72
C GLY A 493 36.05 39.16 58.04
N LYS A 494 35.44 38.21 58.77
CA LYS A 494 36.02 37.56 59.95
C LYS A 494 37.02 36.44 59.60
N GLY A 495 37.18 36.11 58.32
CA GLY A 495 38.09 35.06 57.85
C GLY A 495 37.55 33.64 57.99
N GLU A 496 36.23 33.46 58.05
CA GLU A 496 35.60 32.13 57.98
C GLU A 496 35.80 31.51 56.59
N LYS A 497 35.80 30.17 56.52
CA LYS A 497 36.03 29.48 55.24
C LYS A 497 34.80 29.64 54.33
N PRO A 498 34.97 30.07 53.08
CA PRO A 498 33.83 30.26 52.17
C PRO A 498 33.02 28.97 51.94
N GLU A 499 33.67 27.80 51.93
CA GLU A 499 32.98 26.51 51.76
C GLU A 499 31.93 26.21 52.85
N GLU A 500 32.18 26.65 54.09
CA GLU A 500 31.27 26.46 55.23
C GLU A 500 30.07 27.43 55.16
N LEU A 501 30.24 28.56 54.46
CA LEU A 501 29.22 29.59 54.23
C LEU A 501 28.35 29.34 52.97
N ALA A 502 28.66 28.31 52.19
CA ALA A 502 27.90 27.93 51.00
C ALA A 502 26.38 27.74 51.22
N PRO A 503 25.88 27.23 52.37
CA PRO A 503 24.44 27.17 52.63
C PRO A 503 23.77 28.55 52.64
N LEU A 504 24.45 29.58 53.15
CA LEU A 504 23.93 30.94 53.28
C LEU A 504 23.78 31.60 51.90
N ALA A 505 24.80 31.47 51.04
CA ALA A 505 24.74 31.94 49.65
C ALA A 505 23.64 31.23 48.83
N ARG A 506 23.42 29.92 49.06
CA ARG A 506 22.32 29.17 48.42
C ARG A 506 20.94 29.60 48.92
N GLN A 507 20.82 29.95 50.21
CA GLN A 507 19.58 30.46 50.78
C GLN A 507 19.22 31.80 50.17
N ALA A 508 20.20 32.72 50.08
CA ALA A 508 20.02 34.04 49.45
C ALA A 508 19.59 33.91 47.98
N ARG A 509 20.26 33.03 47.22
CA ARG A 509 19.86 32.70 45.84
C ARG A 509 18.42 32.20 45.76
N THR A 510 18.06 31.21 46.59
CA THR A 510 16.70 30.62 46.58
C THR A 510 15.64 31.65 46.95
N GLY A 511 15.95 32.55 47.88
CA GLY A 511 15.10 33.68 48.23
C GLY A 511 14.91 34.64 47.05
N GLN A 512 15.99 34.96 46.33
CA GLN A 512 15.94 35.81 45.14
C GLN A 512 15.11 35.20 44.01
N ASP A 513 15.22 33.89 43.77
CA ASP A 513 14.42 33.19 42.77
C ASP A 513 12.91 33.31 43.07
N ARG A 514 12.53 33.15 44.35
CA ARG A 514 11.14 33.34 44.79
C ARG A 514 10.65 34.77 44.58
N VAL A 515 11.50 35.76 44.84
CA VAL A 515 11.18 37.17 44.60
C VAL A 515 10.95 37.43 43.11
N SER A 516 11.81 36.90 42.23
CA SER A 516 11.66 37.02 40.77
C SER A 516 10.32 36.49 40.30
N THR A 517 9.98 35.23 40.65
CA THR A 517 8.71 34.62 40.23
C THR A 517 7.51 35.39 40.74
N ARG A 518 7.53 35.85 41.99
CA ARG A 518 6.41 36.62 42.55
C ARG A 518 6.23 37.99 41.89
N ILE A 519 7.31 38.63 41.44
CA ILE A 519 7.26 39.89 40.69
C ILE A 519 6.72 39.66 39.28
N GLU A 520 7.15 38.60 38.59
CA GLU A 520 6.64 38.20 37.27
C GLU A 520 5.13 37.92 37.35
N ASP A 521 4.69 37.10 38.32
CA ASP A 521 3.27 36.81 38.56
C ASP A 521 2.47 38.09 38.85
N ALA A 522 3.07 39.05 39.58
CA ALA A 522 2.43 40.32 39.89
C ALA A 522 2.26 41.22 38.67
N ALA A 523 3.25 41.26 37.77
CA ALA A 523 3.18 42.00 36.52
C ALA A 523 2.09 41.45 35.60
N GLU A 524 2.05 40.12 35.40
CA GLU A 524 1.01 39.44 34.61
C GLU A 524 -0.40 39.69 35.18
N ARG A 525 -0.52 39.71 36.50
CA ARG A 525 -1.79 40.00 37.18
C ARG A 525 -2.28 41.42 36.90
N LEU A 526 -1.39 42.42 36.96
CA LEU A 526 -1.74 43.81 36.65
C LEU A 526 -2.12 44.01 35.19
N GLU A 527 -1.45 43.31 34.27
CA GLU A 527 -1.83 43.30 32.85
C GLU A 527 -3.25 42.73 32.68
N THR A 528 -3.54 41.60 33.34
CA THR A 528 -4.88 40.99 33.35
C THR A 528 -5.95 41.95 33.88
N ILE A 529 -5.67 42.65 34.98
CA ILE A 529 -6.56 43.67 35.55
C ILE A 529 -6.76 44.82 34.55
N THR A 530 -5.68 45.31 33.95
CA THR A 530 -5.72 46.38 32.95
C THR A 530 -6.59 45.98 31.75
N SER A 531 -6.37 44.81 31.18
CA SER A 531 -7.17 44.30 30.06
C SER A 531 -8.63 44.12 30.44
N ARG A 532 -8.93 43.69 31.67
CA ARG A 532 -10.31 43.59 32.18
C ARG A 532 -10.97 44.97 32.27
N LEU A 533 -10.28 45.96 32.82
CA LEU A 533 -10.81 47.33 32.96
C LEU A 533 -11.00 48.02 31.60
N MET A 534 -10.06 47.85 30.67
CA MET A 534 -10.16 48.35 29.30
C MET A 534 -11.36 47.75 28.56
N ARG A 535 -11.50 46.41 28.63
CA ARG A 535 -12.64 45.68 28.05
C ARG A 535 -13.96 46.23 28.60
N ASN A 536 -14.02 46.52 29.90
CA ASN A 536 -15.23 46.97 30.57
C ASN A 536 -15.50 48.48 30.50
N ARG A 537 -14.62 49.27 29.86
CA ARG A 537 -14.71 50.73 29.77
C ARG A 537 -14.88 51.42 31.13
N MET A 538 -14.35 50.83 32.20
CA MET A 538 -14.74 51.16 33.57
C MET A 538 -13.88 52.21 34.28
N SER A 539 -12.71 52.52 33.74
CA SER A 539 -11.72 53.32 34.45
C SER A 539 -11.41 54.60 33.69
N ALA A 540 -11.31 55.71 34.44
CA ALA A 540 -10.83 56.98 33.91
C ALA A 540 -9.45 56.78 33.26
N ALA A 541 -9.15 57.53 32.20
CA ALA A 541 -7.88 57.40 31.47
C ALA A 541 -6.65 57.48 32.40
N GLU A 542 -6.76 58.23 33.50
CA GLU A 542 -5.73 58.38 34.52
C GLU A 542 -5.48 57.09 35.32
N GLU A 543 -6.53 56.39 35.74
CA GLU A 543 -6.44 55.14 36.50
C GLU A 543 -5.84 54.00 35.67
N LEU A 544 -6.25 53.86 34.41
CA LEU A 544 -5.63 52.90 33.47
C LEU A 544 -4.15 53.20 33.26
N SER A 545 -3.80 54.47 33.05
CA SER A 545 -2.41 54.87 32.84
C SER A 545 -1.54 54.57 34.07
N TRP A 546 -2.11 54.69 35.27
CA TRP A 546 -1.43 54.38 36.51
C TRP A 546 -1.19 52.87 36.67
N ILE A 547 -2.21 52.03 36.47
CA ILE A 547 -2.05 50.55 36.55
C ILE A 547 -1.05 50.06 35.48
N GLN A 548 -1.12 50.61 34.26
CA GLN A 548 -0.16 50.30 33.20
C GLN A 548 1.26 50.74 33.57
N GLY A 549 1.42 51.92 34.19
CA GLY A 549 2.69 52.39 34.71
C GLY A 549 3.27 51.43 35.75
N LEU A 550 2.44 50.95 36.67
CA LEU A 550 2.84 49.99 37.69
C LEU A 550 3.25 48.63 37.09
N ALA A 551 2.47 48.11 36.15
CA ALA A 551 2.78 46.88 35.43
C ALA A 551 4.11 47.01 34.67
N SER A 552 4.31 48.12 33.96
CA SER A 552 5.57 48.39 33.25
C SER A 552 6.76 48.53 34.21
N ASN A 553 6.57 49.14 35.37
CA ASN A 553 7.63 49.27 36.38
C ASN A 553 8.02 47.89 36.94
N LEU A 554 7.06 47.02 37.24
CA LEU A 554 7.34 45.65 37.68
C LEU A 554 8.01 44.80 36.59
N ASP A 555 7.58 44.95 35.34
CA ASP A 555 8.22 44.29 34.20
C ASP A 555 9.68 44.74 33.99
N LYS A 556 9.97 46.04 34.14
CA LYS A 556 11.35 46.57 34.13
C LYS A 556 12.17 46.05 35.30
N ILE A 557 11.58 45.98 36.51
CA ILE A 557 12.27 45.39 37.67
C ILE A 557 12.66 43.94 37.36
N SER A 558 11.73 43.15 36.83
CA SER A 558 11.97 41.75 36.43
C SER A 558 13.04 41.63 35.34
N SER A 559 12.88 42.31 34.22
CA SER A 559 13.74 42.14 33.05
C SER A 559 15.11 42.81 33.17
N GLU A 560 15.18 44.05 33.65
CA GLU A 560 16.41 44.86 33.67
C GLU A 560 17.21 44.71 34.97
N THR A 561 16.53 44.34 36.07
CA THR A 561 17.12 44.37 37.42
C THR A 561 17.24 42.98 38.05
N MET A 562 16.22 42.11 37.94
CA MET A 562 16.25 40.75 38.51
C MET A 562 17.15 39.80 37.76
N ALA A 563 17.11 39.82 36.43
CA ALA A 563 17.94 38.94 35.61
C ALA A 563 19.45 39.01 35.97
N PRO A 564 20.09 40.20 36.06
CA PRO A 564 21.49 40.28 36.45
C PRO A 564 21.72 39.92 37.93
N VAL A 565 20.82 40.31 38.85
CA VAL A 565 20.96 39.96 40.27
C VAL A 565 20.94 38.44 40.46
N ARG A 566 20.02 37.73 39.80
CA ARG A 566 19.93 36.27 39.86
C ARG A 566 21.21 35.62 39.33
N GLN A 567 21.74 36.11 38.21
CA GLN A 567 22.99 35.60 37.68
C GLN A 567 24.16 35.84 38.65
N ASN A 568 24.25 37.03 39.24
CA ASN A 568 25.31 37.35 40.19
C ASN A 568 25.23 36.50 41.46
N LEU A 569 24.03 36.24 41.99
CA LEU A 569 23.85 35.35 43.15
C LEU A 569 24.11 33.88 42.81
N ASP A 570 23.80 33.44 41.59
CA ASP A 570 24.16 32.11 41.08
C ASP A 570 25.68 31.93 41.04
N GLU A 571 26.39 32.92 40.48
CA GLU A 571 27.84 32.95 40.41
C GLU A 571 28.46 33.03 41.80
N LEU A 572 27.94 33.88 42.68
CA LEU A 572 28.35 33.99 44.08
C LEU A 572 28.23 32.63 44.78
N ALA A 573 27.06 31.98 44.74
CA ALA A 573 26.85 30.69 45.38
C ALA A 573 27.79 29.58 44.83
N GLN A 574 28.12 29.64 43.54
CA GLN A 574 29.05 28.71 42.91
C GLN A 574 30.49 28.96 43.37
N LYS A 575 30.95 30.22 43.35
CA LYS A 575 32.27 30.60 43.85
C LYS A 575 32.39 30.27 45.35
N THR A 576 31.35 30.51 46.16
CA THR A 576 31.35 30.23 47.61
C THR A 576 31.58 28.73 47.86
N SER A 577 30.93 27.88 47.06
CA SER A 577 31.11 26.43 47.13
C SER A 577 32.49 25.95 46.67
N LYS A 578 33.24 26.75 45.90
CA LYS A 578 34.60 26.46 45.42
C LYS A 578 35.70 27.06 46.32
N GLY A 579 35.34 27.86 47.32
CA GLY A 579 36.32 28.55 48.16
C GLY A 579 36.94 29.80 47.54
N GLU A 580 36.38 30.32 46.44
CA GLU A 580 36.96 31.39 45.60
C GLU A 580 36.21 32.73 45.77
N VAL A 581 35.51 32.95 46.88
CA VAL A 581 34.74 34.18 47.13
C VAL A 581 35.46 35.08 48.11
N ASP A 582 35.53 36.36 47.75
CA ASP A 582 36.02 37.43 48.60
C ASP A 582 34.86 38.26 49.18
N GLN A 583 35.14 39.04 50.22
CA GLN A 583 34.16 39.94 50.85
C GLN A 583 33.57 40.95 49.85
N GLU A 584 34.37 41.42 48.89
CA GLU A 584 33.96 42.37 47.83
C GLU A 584 32.85 41.80 46.94
N ASP A 585 32.95 40.50 46.55
CA ASP A 585 31.89 39.83 45.77
C ASP A 585 30.54 39.81 46.53
N ALA A 586 30.58 39.65 47.86
CA ALA A 586 29.39 39.66 48.70
C ALA A 586 28.82 41.10 48.88
N GLU A 587 29.68 42.11 49.01
CA GLU A 587 29.27 43.52 49.07
C GLU A 587 28.63 44.01 47.76
N ASP A 588 29.17 43.60 46.61
CA ASP A 588 28.58 43.86 45.30
C ASP A 588 27.18 43.25 45.16
N ALA A 589 27.01 42.01 45.63
CA ALA A 589 25.72 41.33 45.65
C ALA A 589 24.70 42.04 46.57
N ILE A 590 25.12 42.55 47.73
CA ILE A 590 24.27 43.34 48.63
C ILE A 590 23.79 44.62 47.94
N PHE A 591 24.68 45.33 47.23
CA PHE A 591 24.33 46.56 46.53
C PHE A 591 23.25 46.34 45.46
N GLU A 592 23.39 45.28 44.66
CA GLU A 592 22.40 44.92 43.63
C GLU A 592 21.05 44.50 44.25
N VAL A 593 21.05 43.70 45.33
CA VAL A 593 19.84 43.31 46.07
C VAL A 593 19.15 44.53 46.71
N GLN A 594 19.92 45.52 47.17
CA GLN A 594 19.38 46.75 47.75
C GLN A 594 18.73 47.66 46.70
N ARG A 595 19.27 47.73 45.48
CA ARG A 595 18.66 48.45 44.35
C ARG A 595 17.25 47.92 44.07
N VAL A 596 17.12 46.61 44.09
CA VAL A 596 15.85 45.89 43.90
C VAL A 596 14.90 46.16 45.06
N GLU A 597 15.38 46.07 46.30
CA GLU A 597 14.56 46.34 47.47
C GLU A 597 13.97 47.75 47.42
N SER A 598 14.76 48.74 46.98
CA SER A 598 14.30 50.12 46.81
C SER A 598 13.19 50.21 45.77
N GLN A 599 13.41 49.68 44.56
CA GLN A 599 12.42 49.76 43.48
C GLN A 599 11.13 49.01 43.82
N LEU A 600 11.22 47.84 44.46
CA LEU A 600 10.05 47.10 44.93
C LEU A 600 9.33 47.84 46.06
N GLY A 601 10.09 48.52 46.93
CA GLY A 601 9.54 49.40 47.97
C GLY A 601 8.77 50.57 47.39
N ASP A 602 9.27 51.18 46.32
CA ASP A 602 8.59 52.27 45.61
C ASP A 602 7.26 51.78 45.01
N VAL A 603 7.23 50.62 44.34
CA VAL A 603 6.00 50.00 43.80
C VAL A 603 4.97 49.73 44.91
N VAL A 604 5.39 49.18 46.05
CA VAL A 604 4.49 48.93 47.19
C VAL A 604 3.95 50.24 47.76
N SER A 605 4.79 51.28 47.85
CA SER A 605 4.39 52.61 48.30
C SER A 605 3.36 53.23 47.35
N ASP A 606 3.59 53.15 46.04
CA ASP A 606 2.68 53.66 45.02
C ASP A 606 1.30 52.97 45.10
N LEU A 607 1.29 51.64 45.27
CA LEU A 607 0.07 50.86 45.50
C LEU A 607 -0.68 51.28 46.77
N GLN A 608 0.04 51.58 47.84
CA GLN A 608 -0.54 52.02 49.10
C GLN A 608 -1.16 53.42 48.97
N GLU A 609 -0.42 54.37 48.41
CA GLU A 609 -0.90 55.74 48.20
C GLU A 609 -2.17 55.76 47.35
N TRP A 610 -2.21 54.91 46.31
CA TRP A 610 -3.39 54.76 45.47
C TRP A 610 -4.57 54.12 46.21
N GLY A 611 -4.33 53.05 46.97
CA GLY A 611 -5.36 52.41 47.79
C GLY A 611 -5.97 53.37 48.82
N ASP A 612 -5.14 54.21 49.43
CA ASP A 612 -5.55 55.26 50.37
C ASP A 612 -6.34 56.36 49.64
N MET A 613 -5.88 56.81 48.46
CA MET A 613 -6.59 57.78 47.63
C MET A 613 -7.97 57.28 47.21
N ARG A 614 -8.11 56.04 46.73
CA ARG A 614 -9.41 55.48 46.34
C ARG A 614 -10.33 55.31 47.55
N THR A 615 -9.78 54.93 48.70
CA THR A 615 -10.55 54.87 49.95
C THR A 615 -11.09 56.24 50.37
N MET A 616 -10.31 57.31 50.17
CA MET A 616 -10.75 58.69 50.40
C MET A 616 -11.81 59.13 49.39
N ILE A 617 -11.62 58.85 48.09
CA ILE A 617 -12.61 59.15 47.03
C ILE A 617 -13.95 58.49 47.35
N ARG A 618 -13.94 57.19 47.68
CA ARG A 618 -15.16 56.46 48.04
C ARG A 618 -15.86 57.06 49.26
N LYS A 619 -15.09 57.45 50.30
CA LYS A 619 -15.67 58.15 51.47
C LYS A 619 -16.30 59.48 51.09
N VAL A 620 -15.69 60.23 50.17
CA VAL A 620 -16.26 61.49 49.65
C VAL A 620 -17.52 61.21 48.83
N GLU A 621 -17.54 60.18 47.99
CA GLU A 621 -18.72 59.77 47.23
C GLU A 621 -19.87 59.31 48.14
N GLU A 622 -19.58 58.53 49.18
CA GLU A 622 -20.54 58.17 50.22
C GLU A 622 -21.06 59.41 50.97
N LEU A 623 -20.20 60.38 51.26
CA LEU A 623 -20.59 61.66 51.86
C LEU A 623 -21.49 62.48 50.93
N ILE A 624 -21.17 62.56 49.64
CA ILE A 624 -22.01 63.25 48.64
C ILE A 624 -23.37 62.55 48.48
N LYS A 625 -23.37 61.22 48.46
CA LYS A 625 -24.62 60.43 48.37
C LYS A 625 -25.48 60.64 49.61
N THR A 626 -24.87 60.58 50.79
CA THR A 626 -25.58 60.85 52.06
C THR A 626 -26.05 62.29 52.18
N GLU A 627 -25.29 63.28 51.69
CA GLU A 627 -25.71 64.68 51.62
C GLU A 627 -26.93 64.86 50.70
N ARG A 628 -26.92 64.26 49.50
CA ARG A 628 -28.08 64.28 48.58
C ARG A 628 -29.31 63.61 49.18
N GLU A 629 -29.16 62.45 49.81
CA GLU A 629 -30.26 61.80 50.52
C GLU A 629 -30.78 62.65 51.69
N LEU A 630 -29.90 63.41 52.34
CA LEU A 630 -30.28 64.34 53.41
C LEU A 630 -31.01 65.55 52.84
N GLU A 631 -30.54 66.13 51.73
CA GLU A 631 -31.21 67.21 51.02
C GLU A 631 -32.59 66.79 50.53
N GLU A 632 -32.74 65.59 49.95
CA GLU A 632 -34.04 65.04 49.56
C GLU A 632 -34.96 64.87 50.78
N ARG A 633 -34.46 64.25 51.87
CA ARG A 633 -35.24 64.11 53.12
C ARG A 633 -35.60 65.46 53.75
N VAL A 634 -34.73 66.45 53.67
CA VAL A 634 -34.99 67.82 54.16
C VAL A 634 -36.00 68.52 53.27
N GLN A 635 -35.90 68.41 51.94
CA GLN A 635 -36.90 68.94 51.01
C GLN A 635 -38.27 68.29 51.23
N GLU A 636 -38.31 66.97 51.43
CA GLU A 636 -39.53 66.23 51.73
C GLU A 636 -40.15 66.70 53.05
N ARG A 637 -39.34 66.84 54.11
CA ARG A 637 -39.81 67.32 55.43
C ARG A 637 -40.20 68.80 55.44
N VAL A 638 -39.52 69.65 54.66
CA VAL A 638 -39.87 71.07 54.46
C VAL A 638 -41.18 71.19 53.67
N ARG A 639 -41.41 70.29 52.70
CA ARG A 639 -42.67 70.20 51.96
C ARG A 639 -43.82 69.75 52.86
N GLU A 640 -43.58 68.83 53.80
CA GLU A 640 -44.54 68.45 54.84
C GLU A 640 -44.82 69.59 55.83
N SER A 641 -43.81 70.36 56.25
CA SER A 641 -43.99 71.45 57.22
C SER A 641 -44.63 72.71 56.62
N LEU A 642 -44.29 73.08 55.37
CA LEU A 642 -44.89 74.21 54.67
C LEU A 642 -46.31 73.91 54.17
N GLY A 643 -46.68 72.63 54.04
CA GLY A 643 -48.06 72.20 53.85
C GLY A 643 -48.94 72.28 55.11
N GLY A 644 -48.34 72.58 56.28
CA GLY A 644 -48.99 72.55 57.59
C GLY A 644 -49.52 73.89 58.13
N GLU A 645 -49.25 75.02 57.48
CA GLU A 645 -49.63 76.36 57.96
C GLU A 645 -50.55 77.10 56.97
N ALA A 646 -51.77 76.57 56.82
CA ALA A 646 -52.90 77.30 56.26
C ALA A 646 -54.13 77.15 57.17
N ALA A 647 -54.10 77.82 58.32
CA ALA A 647 -55.31 78.32 58.97
C ALA A 647 -54.97 79.60 59.75
N PRO A 648 -55.70 80.69 59.48
CA PRO A 648 -56.40 81.28 60.62
C PRO A 648 -57.81 81.78 60.29
N GLY A 649 -58.73 81.59 61.25
CA GLY A 649 -59.92 82.43 61.55
C GLY A 649 -60.98 82.53 60.45
N GLY A 650 -62.22 82.06 60.63
CA GLY A 650 -63.11 82.41 61.73
C GLY A 650 -63.83 83.73 61.43
N ASP A 651 -65.09 83.67 60.96
CA ASP A 651 -66.19 84.48 61.49
C ASP A 651 -67.56 84.01 60.97
N ASP A 652 -68.57 84.24 61.80
CA ASP A 652 -69.99 83.85 61.74
C ASP A 652 -70.75 84.24 60.45
N ARG A 653 -71.57 83.31 59.95
CA ARG A 653 -73.05 83.40 59.96
C ARG A 653 -73.75 82.19 59.38
#